data_AF-E3SA21-F1
#
_entry.id   AF-E3SA21-F1
#
_cell.length_a   1.000
_cell.length_b   1.000
_cell.length_c   1.000
_cell.angle_alpha   90.00
_cell.angle_beta   90.00
_cell.angle_gamma   90.00
#
_symmetry.space_group_name_H-M   'P 1'
#
loop_
_entity.id
_entity.type
_entity.pdbx_description
1 polymer ?
#
loop_
_entity_poly.entity_id
_entity_poly.type
_entity_poly.pdbx_seq_one_letter_code
_entity_poly.pdbx_strand_id
1 'polypeptide(L)'
;MASFAVRNSKCVLKTGLRFPRLNWATPSHVRQLATAATNASNLPLAGIKVLDMTRVLAGPYCTQILGDLGADVIKIEHPTRGDDTRAWGPPYAKYINNQEGPGESAYYLGVNRNKRSIGLSFQHPAGVDILHRLVKECDVLVENYLPGSLAKYAMDYDTVSKINPGIIYASITGYGQTGPYRNRAGYDVMVEAEFGLMHITGTRDGPPVKVGVAVTDLTTGLYTSNSIIAALFRRLKNPKSKGQHIDVALSDCQVATLANIASSSLISGKRDTGRWGTSHPSIVPYKAFKTADGDILLGGGNDRLYGVLCNRLGKPEWILDEKFKTNAMRVKHRDELEELIETETRKKTTKELLDVFEGSGMPYAAINDIQDTLNHEHILARNMVKEVEHPACGPIKLVNTPVKWSESKPEIRLPPPTLGQHTNEILGDTLGMSKDEVEGLRAEGVVAYSLFDVFLRLRPSNSKDARFLSVEESEQSHPTHITIQPPTNDKRKRAVERFAFTQVFEEDARQMDLFKGTGVIPMIEGVMGAPGHHGRDGLFATLGCSGSGKSHTILGTKTQRGLVQMTLDVVFQTCEEQLVQSFYGAPAFSSLATADVSEAQLYTATAYLDNMYGDNQSERFPSRANTPMQDCSIFSTGSNWKSSKIPRPSTLPQTPSVADIQLPADPTVEYAIVMSMYEVYNDRIFDLLSGSASKNKQPNVKRRALLFKNTEQSPDRKVVAGLTKIICGSFEEAMMVLETGLMERKVTGTGSNAVSSRSHGFFNIEIKKRDAETKGPWSSSNLTIVDLAGSERARNAKTAGETLAEAGKINESLMYLGQCMQMQSDNQGGSKNIVPFRQCKLTEILFSNSYPTPGRQMQHDRQPQKSIMVVTADPKGDFNATSQILRYSALAREVTVPRVPSTTDAILSGLPQKRPGTACSGRATPSAIMEELDNANAEVARLTAEIEAFSLRLSEETARRRAAESSWAAAEEHMVDLEQEIRDECYLEMETAVEQERRRWQAALENEQDNQQAHIDSKIDVVIRATKAQMKQEVKVYEDPDPELRDRVEELERENEMLRAKLEAKERETMQRSASPVKKMRILKTKKWEDPEGGLRMYDD
;
A
#
# COMPACT_ATOMS: atom_id res chain seq x y z
N MET A 1 22.92 -59.07 14.20
CA MET A 1 23.51 -59.90 15.27
C MET A 1 24.43 -59.03 16.11
N ALA A 2 24.29 -59.16 17.43
CA ALA A 2 25.27 -58.85 18.49
C ALA A 2 25.89 -57.44 18.59
N SER A 3 25.31 -56.69 19.53
CA SER A 3 25.95 -55.76 20.49
C SER A 3 27.32 -56.24 20.99
N PHE A 4 28.26 -55.31 21.28
CA PHE A 4 29.08 -55.40 22.50
C PHE A 4 29.66 -54.03 22.89
N ALA A 5 29.28 -53.59 24.09
CA ALA A 5 29.88 -52.49 24.83
C ALA A 5 31.08 -53.01 25.65
N VAL A 6 32.13 -52.21 25.83
CA VAL A 6 33.08 -52.40 26.96
C VAL A 6 33.48 -51.06 27.57
N ARG A 7 33.43 -51.07 28.90
CA ARG A 7 33.63 -50.03 29.90
C ARG A 7 35.09 -49.58 30.07
N ASN A 8 35.19 -48.33 30.54
CA ASN A 8 36.24 -47.73 31.37
C ASN A 8 37.05 -48.69 32.27
N SER A 9 38.35 -48.40 32.41
CA SER A 9 39.11 -48.59 33.67
C SER A 9 40.34 -47.67 33.74
N LYS A 10 40.64 -47.27 34.98
CA LYS A 10 41.45 -46.13 35.43
C LYS A 10 42.97 -46.42 35.56
N CYS A 11 43.76 -45.37 35.29
CA CYS A 11 44.84 -44.79 36.11
C CYS A 11 46.05 -45.64 36.59
N VAL A 12 47.27 -45.23 36.20
CA VAL A 12 48.45 -45.08 37.11
C VAL A 12 49.34 -43.91 36.65
N LEU A 13 49.70 -43.04 37.59
CA LEU A 13 50.59 -41.87 37.51
C LEU A 13 52.10 -42.23 37.49
N LYS A 14 52.95 -41.40 36.84
CA LYS A 14 53.95 -40.54 37.54
C LYS A 14 54.86 -39.73 36.60
N THR A 15 55.14 -38.49 37.08
CA THR A 15 56.29 -37.57 36.85
C THR A 15 56.49 -36.99 35.44
N GLY A 16 56.55 -35.67 35.20
CA GLY A 16 56.49 -34.48 36.05
C GLY A 16 57.37 -33.37 35.45
N LEU A 17 56.79 -32.20 35.11
CA LEU A 17 57.43 -30.88 35.20
C LEU A 17 56.39 -29.76 35.00
N ARG A 18 56.41 -28.80 35.91
CA ARG A 18 55.43 -27.74 36.19
C ARG A 18 55.66 -26.49 35.32
N PHE A 19 54.57 -25.78 35.00
CA PHE A 19 54.48 -24.30 35.05
C PHE A 19 53.10 -23.90 35.63
N PRO A 20 52.98 -22.75 36.33
CA PRO A 20 52.01 -22.55 37.41
C PRO A 20 50.65 -22.02 36.94
N ARG A 21 49.61 -22.44 37.67
CA ARG A 21 48.26 -21.85 37.64
C ARG A 21 48.29 -20.42 38.16
N LEU A 22 47.74 -19.49 37.38
CA LEU A 22 47.25 -18.20 37.90
C LEU A 22 45.76 -18.35 38.26
N ASN A 23 45.44 -18.20 39.54
CA ASN A 23 44.08 -18.00 40.03
C ASN A 23 43.60 -16.62 39.56
N TRP A 24 42.45 -16.56 38.89
CA TRP A 24 41.71 -15.33 38.68
C TRP A 24 40.66 -15.21 39.79
N ALA A 25 40.97 -14.33 40.75
CA ALA A 25 39.99 -13.81 41.69
C ALA A 25 39.00 -12.91 40.95
N THR A 26 37.72 -13.05 41.26
CA THR A 26 36.65 -12.11 40.88
C THR A 26 36.89 -10.73 41.48
N PRO A 27 36.57 -9.66 40.75
CA PRO A 27 35.46 -8.81 41.19
C PRO A 27 34.49 -8.39 40.07
N SER A 28 33.20 -8.59 40.36
CA SER A 28 32.02 -7.78 40.04
C SER A 28 31.92 -7.02 38.70
N HIS A 29 30.88 -7.38 37.94
CA HIS A 29 30.29 -6.80 36.72
C HIS A 29 30.56 -7.59 35.43
N VAL A 30 30.18 -8.87 35.43
CA VAL A 30 29.92 -9.64 34.21
C VAL A 30 28.41 -9.58 33.98
N ARG A 31 27.95 -8.94 32.88
CA ARG A 31 26.58 -9.13 32.36
C ARG A 31 26.44 -10.62 32.07
N GLN A 32 25.73 -11.32 32.95
CA GLN A 32 25.44 -12.74 32.85
C GLN A 32 24.46 -12.93 31.68
N LEU A 33 24.96 -13.47 30.56
CA LEU A 33 24.13 -14.04 29.51
C LEU A 33 23.46 -15.30 30.09
N ALA A 34 22.22 -15.17 30.57
CA ALA A 34 21.13 -16.11 30.34
C ALA A 34 19.92 -15.77 31.23
N THR A 35 18.74 -15.70 30.62
CA THR A 35 17.63 -16.59 30.99
C THR A 35 16.66 -16.77 29.82
N ALA A 36 16.57 -18.04 29.38
CA ALA A 36 15.45 -18.77 28.79
C ALA A 36 14.74 -18.25 27.52
N ALA A 37 15.18 -18.79 26.37
CA ALA A 37 14.27 -19.35 25.37
C ALA A 37 14.94 -20.58 24.71
N THR A 38 14.14 -21.62 24.53
CA THR A 38 14.50 -22.99 24.13
C THR A 38 15.17 -23.07 22.74
N ASN A 39 16.17 -23.96 22.60
CA ASN A 39 16.85 -24.40 21.36
C ASN A 39 17.74 -23.42 20.54
N ALA A 40 17.98 -22.17 20.96
CA ALA A 40 18.81 -21.21 20.19
C ALA A 40 20.34 -21.38 20.32
N SER A 41 20.85 -22.33 21.09
CA SER A 41 22.23 -22.32 21.61
C SER A 41 23.36 -22.76 20.64
N ASN A 42 23.09 -22.95 19.34
CA ASN A 42 24.09 -23.50 18.39
C ASN A 42 24.27 -22.71 17.08
N LEU A 43 23.70 -21.49 16.98
CA LEU A 43 23.85 -20.64 15.79
C LEU A 43 25.09 -19.74 15.86
N PRO A 44 25.83 -19.53 14.75
CA PRO A 44 27.12 -18.82 14.76
C PRO A 44 27.10 -17.40 15.32
N LEU A 45 26.02 -16.65 15.11
CA LEU A 45 25.84 -15.26 15.58
C LEU A 45 24.77 -15.13 16.67
N ALA A 46 24.43 -16.22 17.35
CA ALA A 46 23.51 -16.16 18.49
C ALA A 46 24.02 -15.17 19.55
N GLY A 47 23.15 -14.26 19.98
CA GLY A 47 23.47 -13.22 20.96
C GLY A 47 24.03 -11.92 20.36
N ILE A 48 24.30 -11.87 19.05
CA ILE A 48 24.66 -10.62 18.36
C ILE A 48 23.38 -9.86 17.99
N LYS A 49 23.29 -8.58 18.36
CA LYS A 49 22.17 -7.70 17.99
C LYS A 49 22.57 -6.71 16.90
N VAL A 50 21.74 -6.59 15.86
CA VAL A 50 21.99 -5.74 14.69
C VAL A 50 20.87 -4.71 14.55
N LEU A 51 21.23 -3.43 14.54
CA LEU A 51 20.34 -2.34 14.17
C LEU A 51 20.40 -2.13 12.66
N ASP A 52 19.35 -2.53 11.96
CA ASP A 52 19.22 -2.42 10.51
C ASP A 52 18.45 -1.15 10.14
N MET A 53 19.15 -0.10 9.75
CA MET A 53 18.58 1.14 9.20
C MET A 53 18.62 1.17 7.67
N THR A 54 18.71 0.01 7.03
CA THR A 54 18.89 -0.09 5.58
C THR A 54 17.57 -0.22 4.83
N ARG A 55 17.61 0.19 3.56
CA ARG A 55 16.49 0.11 2.59
C ARG A 55 16.93 -0.55 1.29
N VAL A 56 15.97 -0.93 0.43
CA VAL A 56 16.25 -1.45 -0.92
C VAL A 56 16.86 -2.86 -0.89
N LEU A 57 18.13 -3.05 -1.30
CA LEU A 57 18.67 -4.38 -1.56
C LEU A 57 19.99 -4.68 -0.85
N ALA A 58 21.08 -3.95 -1.13
CA ALA A 58 22.41 -4.30 -0.63
C ALA A 58 22.49 -4.42 0.91
N GLY A 59 21.95 -3.42 1.61
CA GLY A 59 21.87 -3.41 3.07
C GLY A 59 20.94 -4.49 3.62
N PRO A 60 19.68 -4.57 3.17
CA PRO A 60 18.77 -5.61 3.62
C PRO A 60 19.28 -7.04 3.39
N TYR A 61 19.98 -7.27 2.28
CA TYR A 61 20.61 -8.56 1.97
C TYR A 61 21.76 -8.87 2.94
N CYS A 62 22.61 -7.90 3.24
CA CYS A 62 23.66 -8.04 4.27
C CYS A 62 23.08 -8.42 5.63
N THR A 63 22.08 -7.70 6.12
CA THR A 63 21.49 -7.96 7.44
C THR A 63 20.66 -9.24 7.47
N GLN A 64 20.04 -9.64 6.34
CA GLN A 64 19.41 -10.96 6.21
C GLN A 64 20.42 -12.10 6.38
N ILE A 65 21.62 -11.99 5.79
CA ILE A 65 22.68 -13.00 5.98
C ILE A 65 23.09 -13.10 7.46
N LEU A 66 23.22 -11.97 8.16
CA LEU A 66 23.52 -11.96 9.59
C LEU A 66 22.39 -12.62 10.41
N GLY A 67 21.13 -12.35 10.06
CA GLY A 67 19.95 -12.96 10.69
C GLY A 67 19.85 -14.46 10.44
N ASP A 68 20.17 -14.92 9.23
CA ASP A 68 20.27 -16.34 8.85
C ASP A 68 21.32 -17.08 9.69
N LEU A 69 22.44 -16.41 10.01
CA LEU A 69 23.49 -16.91 10.89
C LEU A 69 23.15 -16.84 12.39
N GLY A 70 21.97 -16.30 12.75
CA GLY A 70 21.44 -16.31 14.11
C GLY A 70 21.45 -14.97 14.85
N ALA A 71 21.87 -13.88 14.20
CA ALA A 71 21.78 -12.55 14.80
C ALA A 71 20.32 -12.14 15.04
N ASP A 72 20.08 -11.31 16.05
CA ASP A 72 18.81 -10.63 16.28
C ASP A 72 18.83 -9.29 15.54
N VAL A 73 18.08 -9.21 14.43
CA VAL A 73 18.11 -8.05 13.53
C VAL A 73 16.86 -7.21 13.74
N ILE A 74 17.04 -5.99 14.21
CA ILE A 74 15.98 -4.98 14.39
C ILE A 74 16.00 -4.02 13.20
N LYS A 75 15.04 -4.17 12.30
CA LYS A 75 14.85 -3.30 11.14
C LYS A 75 14.04 -2.07 11.51
N ILE A 76 14.68 -0.90 11.37
CA ILE A 76 14.04 0.41 11.51
C ILE A 76 13.38 0.77 10.19
N GLU A 77 12.08 0.96 10.23
CA GLU A 77 11.27 1.31 9.08
C GLU A 77 10.54 2.62 9.32
N HIS A 78 10.25 3.36 8.25
CA HIS A 78 9.41 4.54 8.36
C HIS A 78 8.01 4.11 8.85
N PRO A 79 7.39 4.78 9.85
CA PRO A 79 6.17 4.30 10.51
C PRO A 79 5.00 3.96 9.58
N THR A 80 4.86 4.74 8.50
CA THR A 80 3.81 4.57 7.50
C THR A 80 4.28 3.95 6.19
N ARG A 81 5.41 4.42 5.63
CA ARG A 81 5.91 3.97 4.33
C ARG A 81 6.57 2.59 4.38
N GLY A 82 7.22 2.23 5.47
CA GLY A 82 8.12 1.08 5.49
C GLY A 82 9.37 1.24 4.62
N ASP A 83 9.97 0.11 4.27
CA ASP A 83 10.96 -0.01 3.19
C ASP A 83 10.33 0.23 1.81
N ASP A 84 11.08 0.85 0.90
CA ASP A 84 10.63 1.16 -0.46
C ASP A 84 10.27 -0.13 -1.24
N THR A 85 10.95 -1.25 -0.97
CA THR A 85 10.70 -2.51 -1.67
C THR A 85 9.35 -3.15 -1.35
N ARG A 86 8.67 -2.74 -0.27
CA ARG A 86 7.30 -3.21 0.03
C ARG A 86 6.33 -2.86 -1.09
N ALA A 87 6.54 -1.71 -1.73
CA ALA A 87 5.73 -1.22 -2.84
C ALA A 87 6.24 -1.66 -4.22
N TRP A 88 7.36 -2.39 -4.31
CA TRP A 88 7.98 -2.77 -5.58
C TRP A 88 7.46 -4.13 -6.06
N GLY A 89 6.30 -4.13 -6.71
CA GLY A 89 5.77 -5.28 -7.45
C GLY A 89 4.97 -4.82 -8.68
N PRO A 90 4.34 -5.73 -9.44
CA PRO A 90 4.22 -7.19 -9.21
C PRO A 90 5.55 -7.95 -9.39
N PRO A 91 5.66 -9.20 -8.88
CA PRO A 91 4.62 -9.98 -8.21
C PRO A 91 4.52 -9.71 -6.70
N TYR A 92 3.33 -9.96 -6.16
CA TYR A 92 3.02 -9.82 -4.74
C TYR A 92 2.49 -11.15 -4.19
N ALA A 93 2.89 -11.50 -2.96
CA ALA A 93 2.29 -12.59 -2.20
C ALA A 93 0.96 -12.10 -1.62
N LYS A 94 -0.13 -12.68 -2.11
CA LYS A 94 -1.49 -12.27 -1.72
C LYS A 94 -1.71 -12.47 -0.23
N TYR A 95 -2.44 -11.54 0.37
CA TYR A 95 -2.90 -11.74 1.74
C TYR A 95 -3.92 -12.88 1.83
N ILE A 96 -3.94 -13.55 2.98
CA ILE A 96 -4.97 -14.54 3.31
C ILE A 96 -6.13 -13.87 4.07
N ASN A 97 -7.20 -14.61 4.35
CA ASN A 97 -8.36 -14.13 5.12
C ASN A 97 -9.16 -12.96 4.52
N ASN A 98 -9.21 -12.86 3.18
CA ASN A 98 -9.93 -11.80 2.45
C ASN A 98 -9.45 -10.37 2.76
N GLN A 99 -8.21 -10.19 3.26
CA GLN A 99 -7.54 -8.90 3.23
C GLN A 99 -7.30 -8.50 1.76
N GLU A 100 -7.86 -7.36 1.36
CA GLU A 100 -7.70 -6.82 0.01
C GLU A 100 -6.46 -5.90 -0.04
N GLY A 101 -5.76 -5.91 -1.18
CA GLY A 101 -4.50 -5.21 -1.40
C GLY A 101 -3.61 -6.02 -2.35
N PRO A 102 -2.51 -5.45 -2.88
CA PRO A 102 -1.61 -6.19 -3.75
C PRO A 102 -0.99 -7.40 -3.03
N GLY A 103 -0.83 -7.33 -1.70
CA GLY A 103 -0.09 -8.29 -0.89
C GLY A 103 1.30 -7.77 -0.51
N GLU A 104 2.14 -8.63 0.06
CA GLU A 104 3.55 -8.28 0.31
C GLU A 104 4.38 -8.47 -0.96
N SER A 105 5.20 -7.49 -1.34
CA SER A 105 6.06 -7.61 -2.52
C SER A 105 7.02 -8.79 -2.39
N ALA A 106 7.13 -9.59 -3.46
CA ALA A 106 8.12 -10.66 -3.53
C ALA A 106 9.56 -10.13 -3.35
N TYR A 107 9.82 -8.88 -3.74
CA TYR A 107 11.10 -8.22 -3.54
C TYR A 107 11.38 -8.00 -2.05
N TYR A 108 10.43 -7.44 -1.30
CA TYR A 108 10.57 -7.25 0.15
C TYR A 108 10.75 -8.59 0.87
N LEU A 109 9.93 -9.59 0.52
CA LEU A 109 9.97 -10.92 1.12
C LEU A 109 11.31 -11.65 0.88
N GLY A 110 11.96 -11.40 -0.25
CA GLY A 110 13.22 -12.05 -0.62
C GLY A 110 14.43 -11.65 0.24
N VAL A 111 14.38 -10.50 0.92
CA VAL A 111 15.56 -9.88 1.58
C VAL A 111 15.33 -9.41 3.02
N ASN A 112 14.21 -9.79 3.64
CA ASN A 112 13.88 -9.38 5.01
C ASN A 112 13.47 -10.51 5.98
N ARG A 113 13.70 -11.78 5.66
CA ARG A 113 13.47 -12.87 6.62
C ARG A 113 14.44 -12.78 7.81
N ASN A 114 14.11 -13.44 8.92
CA ASN A 114 14.92 -13.41 10.15
C ASN A 114 15.12 -12.01 10.77
N LYS A 115 14.20 -11.07 10.52
CA LYS A 115 14.22 -9.70 11.06
C LYS A 115 12.97 -9.40 11.87
N ARG A 116 13.10 -8.50 12.85
CA ARG A 116 12.00 -7.85 13.55
C ARG A 116 11.84 -6.42 13.04
N SER A 117 10.62 -5.95 12.82
CA SER A 117 10.32 -4.62 12.25
C SER A 117 9.75 -3.68 13.31
N ILE A 118 10.30 -2.47 13.38
CA ILE A 118 9.76 -1.34 14.14
C ILE A 118 9.50 -0.15 13.20
N GLY A 119 8.27 0.37 13.24
CA GLY A 119 7.91 1.59 12.51
C GLY A 119 8.23 2.82 13.35
N LEU A 120 9.35 3.50 13.08
CA LEU A 120 9.88 4.60 13.90
C LEU A 120 10.28 5.82 13.05
N SER A 121 9.76 6.99 13.39
CA SER A 121 10.13 8.26 12.78
C SER A 121 11.22 8.94 13.59
N PHE A 122 12.44 8.92 13.08
CA PHE A 122 13.56 9.68 13.64
C PHE A 122 13.63 11.13 13.11
N GLN A 123 12.58 11.61 12.42
CA GLN A 123 12.39 13.06 12.24
C GLN A 123 11.96 13.72 13.56
N HIS A 124 11.33 12.94 14.45
CA HIS A 124 10.97 13.40 15.78
C HIS A 124 12.16 13.20 16.74
N PRO A 125 12.44 14.15 17.65
CA PRO A 125 13.50 13.99 18.66
C PRO A 125 13.34 12.75 19.52
N ALA A 126 12.10 12.38 19.88
CA ALA A 126 11.83 11.15 20.64
C ALA A 126 12.20 9.88 19.85
N GLY A 127 12.05 9.91 18.52
CA GLY A 127 12.49 8.80 17.67
C GLY A 127 14.01 8.66 17.61
N VAL A 128 14.74 9.78 17.64
CA VAL A 128 16.21 9.78 17.77
C VAL A 128 16.63 9.23 19.13
N ASP A 129 15.95 9.61 20.21
CA ASP A 129 16.24 9.06 21.56
C ASP A 129 16.06 7.55 21.59
N ILE A 130 14.97 7.03 21.00
CA ILE A 130 14.75 5.58 20.86
C ILE A 130 15.91 4.92 20.09
N LEU A 131 16.37 5.51 18.98
CA LEU A 131 17.53 4.99 18.25
C LEU A 131 18.80 4.99 19.11
N HIS A 132 19.06 6.06 19.88
CA HIS A 132 20.21 6.12 20.79
C HIS A 132 20.13 5.06 21.89
N ARG A 133 18.93 4.76 22.41
CA ARG A 133 18.72 3.67 23.37
C ARG A 133 18.95 2.30 22.72
N LEU A 134 18.49 2.10 21.49
CA LEU A 134 18.75 0.86 20.74
C LEU A 134 20.24 0.67 20.43
N VAL A 135 20.95 1.74 20.06
CA VAL A 135 22.41 1.72 19.80
C VAL A 135 23.20 1.19 21.01
N LYS A 136 22.77 1.50 22.25
CA LYS A 136 23.41 1.00 23.47
C LYS A 136 23.29 -0.51 23.64
N GLU A 137 22.23 -1.10 23.09
CA GLU A 137 21.93 -2.52 23.22
C GLU A 137 22.41 -3.33 22.00
N CYS A 138 22.77 -2.67 20.89
CA CYS A 138 23.20 -3.32 19.65
C CYS A 138 24.73 -3.46 19.52
N ASP A 139 25.16 -4.49 18.79
CA ASP A 139 26.56 -4.76 18.48
C ASP A 139 27.01 -4.19 17.14
N VAL A 140 26.06 -4.17 16.19
CA VAL A 140 26.26 -3.74 14.82
C VAL A 140 25.16 -2.75 14.44
N LEU A 141 25.52 -1.69 13.72
CA LEU A 141 24.58 -0.81 13.03
C LEU A 141 24.91 -0.85 11.55
N VAL A 142 23.90 -1.10 10.70
CA VAL A 142 24.05 -1.07 9.24
C VAL A 142 23.13 -0.01 8.67
N GLU A 143 23.65 0.84 7.81
CA GLU A 143 22.90 1.90 7.14
C GLU A 143 23.36 2.12 5.70
N ASN A 144 22.49 2.68 4.87
CA ASN A 144 22.77 2.96 3.47
C ASN A 144 22.26 4.32 2.98
N TYR A 145 22.42 5.36 3.82
CA TYR A 145 22.10 6.73 3.46
C TYR A 145 23.27 7.40 2.75
N LEU A 146 23.00 8.51 2.04
CA LEU A 146 24.06 9.34 1.47
C LEU A 146 25.01 9.83 2.58
N PRO A 147 26.33 9.88 2.33
CA PRO A 147 27.31 10.39 3.28
C PRO A 147 26.88 11.68 3.97
N GLY A 148 26.99 11.73 5.31
CA GLY A 148 26.61 12.87 6.14
C GLY A 148 25.10 13.05 6.39
N SER A 149 24.22 12.29 5.75
CA SER A 149 22.76 12.47 5.88
C SER A 149 22.23 12.17 7.29
N LEU A 150 22.88 11.28 8.04
CA LEU A 150 22.49 10.91 9.39
C LEU A 150 23.08 11.82 10.47
N ALA A 151 24.04 12.68 10.13
CA ALA A 151 24.65 13.61 11.09
C ALA A 151 23.64 14.61 11.68
N LYS A 152 22.68 15.08 10.86
CA LYS A 152 21.59 15.96 11.33
C LYS A 152 20.65 15.31 12.35
N TYR A 153 20.64 13.97 12.43
CA TYR A 153 19.85 13.22 13.39
C TYR A 153 20.71 12.65 14.52
N ALA A 154 21.99 13.07 14.62
CA ALA A 154 22.92 12.54 15.62
C ALA A 154 23.08 11.00 15.53
N MET A 155 23.02 10.46 14.30
CA MET A 155 23.11 9.02 14.00
C MET A 155 24.31 8.68 13.11
N ASP A 156 25.24 9.61 12.90
CA ASP A 156 26.52 9.36 12.25
C ASP A 156 27.49 8.56 13.14
N TYR A 157 28.54 8.01 12.54
CA TYR A 157 29.52 7.18 13.26
C TYR A 157 30.19 7.90 14.44
N ASP A 158 30.58 9.18 14.29
CA ASP A 158 31.28 9.91 15.36
C ASP A 158 30.38 10.14 16.57
N THR A 159 29.07 10.26 16.34
CA THR A 159 28.07 10.34 17.42
C THR A 159 27.79 8.97 18.03
N VAL A 160 27.46 7.98 17.20
CA VAL A 160 27.07 6.64 17.65
C VAL A 160 28.21 5.92 18.38
N SER A 161 29.46 6.10 17.95
CA SER A 161 30.64 5.51 18.60
C SER A 161 30.93 6.09 19.99
N LYS A 162 30.45 7.30 20.30
CA LYS A 162 30.52 7.86 21.67
C LYS A 162 29.48 7.23 22.57
N ILE A 163 28.30 6.93 22.04
CA ILE A 163 27.20 6.27 22.77
C ILE A 163 27.58 4.81 23.05
N ASN A 164 28.11 4.11 22.04
CA ASN A 164 28.56 2.74 22.15
C ASN A 164 29.95 2.58 21.50
N PRO A 165 31.05 2.65 22.29
CA PRO A 165 32.42 2.50 21.78
C PRO A 165 32.73 1.13 21.17
N GLY A 166 31.89 0.12 21.42
CA GLY A 166 32.03 -1.24 20.88
C GLY A 166 31.27 -1.48 19.57
N ILE A 167 30.53 -0.48 19.07
CA ILE A 167 29.66 -0.61 17.89
C ILE A 167 30.46 -0.82 16.61
N ILE A 168 30.09 -1.83 15.83
CA ILE A 168 30.54 -1.97 14.45
C ILE A 168 29.53 -1.25 13.56
N TYR A 169 29.94 -0.13 12.98
CA TYR A 169 29.08 0.69 12.15
C TYR A 169 29.42 0.43 10.68
N ALA A 170 28.47 -0.03 9.89
CA ALA A 170 28.67 -0.32 8.46
C ALA A 170 27.84 0.63 7.60
N SER A 171 28.51 1.40 6.75
CA SER A 171 27.92 2.29 5.75
C SER A 171 28.01 1.65 4.38
N ILE A 172 26.86 1.46 3.72
CA ILE A 172 26.81 1.00 2.33
C ILE A 172 26.38 2.16 1.45
N THR A 173 27.26 2.61 0.55
CA THR A 173 27.00 3.79 -0.30
C THR A 173 27.31 3.50 -1.77
N GLY A 174 26.82 4.33 -2.70
CA GLY A 174 27.12 4.15 -4.12
C GLY A 174 28.62 4.32 -4.45
N TYR A 175 29.23 5.37 -3.90
CA TYR A 175 30.56 5.85 -4.29
C TYR A 175 31.54 6.05 -3.11
N GLY A 176 31.22 5.51 -1.94
CA GLY A 176 32.04 5.61 -0.72
C GLY A 176 31.81 6.89 0.10
N GLN A 177 32.34 6.91 1.32
CA GLN A 177 32.34 8.11 2.18
C GLN A 177 33.38 9.16 1.73
N THR A 178 34.30 8.78 0.84
CA THR A 178 35.39 9.62 0.31
C THR A 178 35.38 9.65 -1.22
N GLY A 179 36.26 10.45 -1.82
CA GLY A 179 36.36 10.57 -3.27
C GLY A 179 35.43 11.63 -3.90
N PRO A 180 35.60 11.90 -5.21
CA PRO A 180 34.93 13.00 -5.90
C PRO A 180 33.42 12.80 -6.05
N TYR A 181 32.94 11.55 -6.01
CA TYR A 181 31.54 11.19 -6.22
C TYR A 181 30.78 10.84 -4.95
N ARG A 182 31.37 11.04 -3.76
CA ARG A 182 30.76 10.66 -2.47
C ARG A 182 29.32 11.18 -2.26
N ASN A 183 28.98 12.34 -2.81
CA ASN A 183 27.67 12.97 -2.64
C ASN A 183 26.64 12.52 -3.71
N ARG A 184 27.03 11.67 -4.67
CA ARG A 184 26.12 11.16 -5.71
C ARG A 184 25.27 10.02 -5.15
N ALA A 185 23.98 10.05 -5.46
CA ALA A 185 23.12 8.88 -5.28
C ALA A 185 23.55 7.77 -6.24
N GLY A 186 23.61 6.53 -5.74
CA GLY A 186 23.99 5.37 -6.53
C GLY A 186 22.99 4.24 -6.32
N TYR A 187 22.37 3.81 -7.42
CA TYR A 187 21.72 2.51 -7.52
C TYR A 187 22.60 1.58 -8.34
N ASP A 188 22.42 0.27 -8.15
CA ASP A 188 23.13 -0.81 -8.83
C ASP A 188 23.33 -0.55 -10.34
N VAL A 189 22.27 -0.24 -11.08
CA VAL A 189 22.32 -0.04 -12.55
C VAL A 189 23.22 1.13 -12.96
N MET A 190 23.29 2.20 -12.15
CA MET A 190 24.16 3.35 -12.46
C MET A 190 25.62 3.00 -12.26
N VAL A 191 25.92 2.25 -11.20
CA VAL A 191 27.26 1.73 -10.92
C VAL A 191 27.66 0.69 -11.97
N GLU A 192 26.73 -0.17 -12.38
CA GLU A 192 26.94 -1.13 -13.47
C GLU A 192 27.30 -0.45 -14.79
N ALA A 193 26.64 0.65 -15.13
CA ALA A 193 26.93 1.44 -16.32
C ALA A 193 28.30 2.12 -16.26
N GLU A 194 28.63 2.75 -15.14
CA GLU A 194 29.84 3.56 -14.99
C GLU A 194 31.11 2.70 -14.82
N PHE A 195 31.01 1.57 -14.11
CA PHE A 195 32.15 0.74 -13.73
C PHE A 195 32.24 -0.57 -14.52
N GLY A 196 31.95 -0.50 -15.82
CA GLY A 196 32.39 -1.49 -16.82
C GLY A 196 31.58 -2.77 -16.94
N LEU A 197 30.77 -3.16 -15.94
CA LEU A 197 30.00 -4.42 -16.02
C LEU A 197 28.94 -4.39 -17.14
N MET A 198 28.25 -3.26 -17.34
CA MET A 198 27.29 -3.12 -18.45
C MET A 198 27.97 -3.22 -19.80
N HIS A 199 29.21 -2.70 -19.91
CA HIS A 199 29.95 -2.68 -21.17
C HIS A 199 30.24 -4.08 -21.70
N ILE A 200 30.57 -5.01 -20.80
CA ILE A 200 30.96 -6.39 -21.12
C ILE A 200 29.77 -7.37 -21.17
N THR A 201 28.57 -6.92 -20.80
CA THR A 201 27.37 -7.76 -20.72
C THR A 201 26.46 -7.54 -21.93
N GLY A 202 26.06 -8.64 -22.59
CA GLY A 202 25.16 -8.64 -23.75
C GLY A 202 25.68 -9.42 -24.94
N THR A 203 24.97 -9.36 -26.07
CA THR A 203 25.40 -9.98 -27.34
C THR A 203 26.59 -9.25 -27.95
N ARG A 204 27.39 -9.95 -28.77
CA ARG A 204 28.66 -9.45 -29.34
C ARG A 204 28.52 -8.08 -30.00
N ASP A 205 27.54 -7.95 -30.91
CA ASP A 205 27.31 -6.75 -31.70
C ASP A 205 26.06 -5.96 -31.25
N GLY A 206 25.42 -6.37 -30.16
CA GLY A 206 24.26 -5.68 -29.59
C GLY A 206 24.64 -4.49 -28.71
N PRO A 207 23.66 -3.67 -28.28
CA PRO A 207 23.90 -2.61 -27.30
C PRO A 207 24.31 -3.20 -25.93
N PRO A 208 25.01 -2.42 -25.06
CA PRO A 208 25.22 -2.79 -23.67
C PRO A 208 23.90 -3.10 -22.96
N VAL A 209 23.87 -4.16 -22.16
CA VAL A 209 22.68 -4.52 -21.37
C VAL A 209 23.06 -4.73 -19.91
N LYS A 210 22.11 -4.48 -19.01
CA LYS A 210 22.28 -4.77 -17.60
C LYS A 210 22.17 -6.27 -17.31
N VAL A 211 22.80 -6.72 -16.24
CA VAL A 211 22.60 -8.06 -15.68
C VAL A 211 21.14 -8.23 -15.21
N GLY A 212 20.62 -9.45 -15.32
CA GLY A 212 19.21 -9.77 -15.02
C GLY A 212 18.80 -9.53 -13.56
N VAL A 213 19.77 -9.53 -12.65
CA VAL A 213 19.62 -9.24 -11.21
C VAL A 213 20.61 -8.13 -10.82
N ALA A 214 20.29 -7.36 -9.78
CA ALA A 214 21.16 -6.33 -9.23
C ALA A 214 22.38 -6.96 -8.52
N VAL A 215 23.35 -7.41 -9.32
CA VAL A 215 24.50 -8.20 -8.85
C VAL A 215 25.48 -7.35 -8.02
N THR A 216 25.57 -6.06 -8.29
CA THR A 216 26.42 -5.13 -7.53
C THR A 216 25.86 -4.97 -6.13
N ASP A 217 24.55 -4.83 -5.98
CA ASP A 217 23.90 -4.77 -4.66
C ASP A 217 24.14 -6.06 -3.86
N LEU A 218 23.94 -7.23 -4.49
CA LEU A 218 24.13 -8.53 -3.83
C LEU A 218 25.59 -8.76 -3.41
N THR A 219 26.54 -8.48 -4.30
CA THR A 219 27.98 -8.62 -4.02
C THR A 219 28.43 -7.64 -2.93
N THR A 220 27.95 -6.39 -2.95
CA THR A 220 28.21 -5.41 -1.90
C THR A 220 27.68 -5.88 -0.54
N GLY A 221 26.47 -6.46 -0.50
CA GLY A 221 25.93 -7.06 0.71
C GLY A 221 26.78 -8.23 1.26
N LEU A 222 27.34 -9.06 0.37
CA LEU A 222 28.26 -10.15 0.73
C LEU A 222 29.59 -9.61 1.29
N TYR A 223 30.22 -8.63 0.64
CA TYR A 223 31.43 -7.99 1.15
C TYR A 223 31.19 -7.33 2.52
N THR A 224 30.04 -6.67 2.69
CA THR A 224 29.70 -5.99 3.94
C THR A 224 29.50 -6.98 5.08
N SER A 225 28.72 -8.05 4.87
CA SER A 225 28.49 -9.08 5.90
C SER A 225 29.79 -9.79 6.32
N ASN A 226 30.66 -10.13 5.36
CA ASN A 226 31.98 -10.69 5.65
C ASN A 226 32.86 -9.73 6.48
N SER A 227 32.83 -8.44 6.15
CA SER A 227 33.59 -7.41 6.88
C SER A 227 33.07 -7.22 8.30
N ILE A 228 31.75 -7.27 8.51
CA ILE A 228 31.12 -7.23 9.83
C ILE A 228 31.53 -8.46 10.66
N ILE A 229 31.49 -9.67 10.08
CA ILE A 229 31.91 -10.89 10.77
C ILE A 229 33.40 -10.83 11.15
N ALA A 230 34.27 -10.33 10.27
CA ALA A 230 35.68 -10.13 10.57
C ALA A 230 35.89 -9.12 11.72
N ALA A 231 35.11 -8.03 11.74
CA ALA A 231 35.14 -7.05 12.81
C ALA A 231 34.64 -7.63 14.15
N LEU A 232 33.57 -8.42 14.14
CA LEU A 232 33.06 -9.14 15.31
C LEU A 232 34.11 -10.14 15.84
N PHE A 233 34.78 -10.87 14.95
CA PHE A 233 35.83 -11.81 15.32
C PHE A 233 37.05 -11.12 15.93
N ARG A 234 37.45 -9.95 15.40
CA ARG A 234 38.49 -9.10 16.00
C ARG A 234 38.10 -8.68 17.41
N ARG A 235 36.85 -8.25 17.60
CA ARG A 235 36.31 -7.85 18.91
C ARG A 235 36.27 -9.01 19.90
N LEU A 236 35.95 -10.22 19.44
CA LEU A 236 36.00 -11.44 20.25
C LEU A 236 37.44 -11.77 20.69
N LYS A 237 38.42 -11.68 19.78
CA LYS A 237 39.84 -11.94 20.08
C LYS A 237 40.44 -10.92 21.04
N ASN A 238 39.96 -9.69 21.02
CA ASN A 238 40.42 -8.64 21.92
C ASN A 238 39.22 -7.86 22.48
N PRO A 239 38.67 -8.28 23.63
CA PRO A 239 37.52 -7.60 24.24
C PRO A 239 37.75 -6.12 24.60
N LYS A 240 39.01 -5.66 24.64
CA LYS A 240 39.36 -4.24 24.85
C LYS A 240 39.35 -3.43 23.54
N SER A 241 39.16 -4.06 22.38
CA SER A 241 39.10 -3.36 21.12
C SER A 241 37.81 -2.56 21.02
N LYS A 242 37.93 -1.30 20.58
CA LYS A 242 36.77 -0.50 20.15
C LYS A 242 36.15 -1.13 18.90
N GLY A 243 34.89 -0.78 18.67
CA GLY A 243 34.25 -0.98 17.37
C GLY A 243 34.94 -0.16 16.28
N GLN A 244 34.41 -0.20 15.06
CA GLN A 244 35.00 0.48 13.91
C GLN A 244 33.92 0.87 12.88
N HIS A 245 34.23 1.88 12.07
CA HIS A 245 33.45 2.22 10.88
C HIS A 245 33.93 1.39 9.70
N ILE A 246 33.01 0.72 9.03
CA ILE A 246 33.22 -0.03 7.79
C ILE A 246 32.53 0.75 6.67
N ASP A 247 33.31 1.30 5.75
CA ASP A 247 32.81 1.96 4.55
C ASP A 247 32.86 0.96 3.38
N VAL A 248 31.71 0.70 2.76
CA VAL A 248 31.61 -0.20 1.61
C VAL A 248 30.88 0.52 0.47
N ALA A 249 31.58 0.68 -0.64
CA ALA A 249 31.04 1.33 -1.84
C ALA A 249 30.61 0.29 -2.90
N LEU A 250 29.45 0.50 -3.52
CA LEU A 250 28.98 -0.32 -4.65
C LEU A 250 30.00 -0.26 -5.80
N SER A 251 30.52 0.93 -6.11
CA SER A 251 31.54 1.16 -7.14
C SER A 251 32.81 0.32 -6.93
N ASP A 252 33.37 0.35 -5.72
CA ASP A 252 34.57 -0.44 -5.39
C ASP A 252 34.29 -1.94 -5.50
N CYS A 253 33.13 -2.39 -5.00
CA CYS A 253 32.72 -3.79 -5.08
C CYS A 253 32.52 -4.23 -6.54
N GLN A 254 31.97 -3.37 -7.40
CA GLN A 254 31.84 -3.64 -8.82
C GLN A 254 33.19 -3.81 -9.50
N VAL A 255 34.09 -2.84 -9.32
CA VAL A 255 35.44 -2.87 -9.92
C VAL A 255 36.20 -4.12 -9.49
N ALA A 256 36.11 -4.50 -8.21
CA ALA A 256 36.70 -5.74 -7.72
C ALA A 256 36.10 -6.99 -8.38
N THR A 257 34.79 -6.98 -8.65
CA THR A 257 34.05 -8.12 -9.21
C THR A 257 34.31 -8.34 -10.71
N LEU A 258 34.84 -7.34 -11.43
CA LEU A 258 35.35 -7.54 -12.80
C LEU A 258 36.55 -8.50 -12.87
N ALA A 259 37.18 -8.80 -11.73
CA ALA A 259 38.15 -9.88 -11.53
C ALA A 259 39.22 -10.01 -12.64
N ASN A 260 39.17 -11.09 -13.42
CA ASN A 260 40.15 -11.39 -14.46
C ASN A 260 40.06 -10.43 -15.66
N ILE A 261 38.89 -9.83 -15.93
CA ILE A 261 38.72 -8.85 -17.01
C ILE A 261 39.44 -7.54 -16.64
N ALA A 262 39.21 -7.04 -15.43
CA ALA A 262 39.97 -5.89 -14.92
C ALA A 262 41.47 -6.17 -14.92
N SER A 263 41.89 -7.35 -14.46
CA SER A 263 43.30 -7.77 -14.48
C SER A 263 43.87 -7.81 -15.91
N SER A 264 43.10 -8.28 -16.88
CA SER A 264 43.52 -8.32 -18.29
C SER A 264 43.75 -6.93 -18.85
N SER A 265 42.88 -5.96 -18.54
CA SER A 265 43.05 -4.57 -18.94
C SER A 265 44.24 -3.91 -18.21
N LEU A 266 44.43 -4.19 -16.91
CA LEU A 266 45.57 -3.69 -16.13
C LEU A 266 46.92 -4.20 -16.66
N ILE A 267 46.99 -5.48 -17.02
CA ILE A 267 48.22 -6.11 -17.54
C ILE A 267 48.49 -5.69 -18.99
N SER A 268 47.46 -5.68 -19.84
CA SER A 268 47.63 -5.37 -21.27
C SER A 268 47.74 -3.87 -21.56
N GLY A 269 47.23 -3.01 -20.67
CA GLY A 269 47.09 -1.57 -20.90
C GLY A 269 46.14 -1.20 -22.04
N LYS A 270 45.39 -2.18 -22.58
CA LYS A 270 44.48 -2.01 -23.71
C LYS A 270 43.03 -2.01 -23.22
N ARG A 271 42.17 -1.37 -24.02
CA ARG A 271 40.71 -1.48 -23.84
C ARG A 271 40.29 -2.94 -24.06
N ASP A 272 39.27 -3.37 -23.33
CA ASP A 272 38.68 -4.68 -23.54
C ASP A 272 37.98 -4.74 -24.91
N THR A 273 37.70 -5.96 -25.38
CA THR A 273 37.08 -6.21 -26.69
C THR A 273 35.56 -6.14 -26.65
N GLY A 274 34.96 -5.70 -25.54
CA GLY A 274 33.52 -5.63 -25.34
C GLY A 274 32.87 -6.99 -25.04
N ARG A 275 31.60 -7.11 -25.45
CA ARG A 275 30.67 -8.20 -25.12
C ARG A 275 31.02 -9.51 -25.82
N TRP A 276 30.68 -10.63 -25.19
CA TRP A 276 30.89 -11.97 -25.75
C TRP A 276 29.64 -12.85 -25.80
N GLY A 277 28.47 -12.33 -25.41
CA GLY A 277 27.27 -13.14 -25.25
C GLY A 277 27.49 -14.24 -24.21
N THR A 278 27.20 -15.48 -24.58
CA THR A 278 27.47 -16.66 -23.74
C THR A 278 28.87 -17.24 -23.94
N SER A 279 29.67 -16.67 -24.85
CA SER A 279 30.98 -17.21 -25.22
C SER A 279 32.07 -16.78 -24.24
N HIS A 280 33.04 -17.66 -24.01
CA HIS A 280 34.26 -17.30 -23.30
C HIS A 280 35.27 -16.61 -24.27
N PRO A 281 35.94 -15.52 -23.87
CA PRO A 281 36.89 -14.80 -24.75
C PRO A 281 38.11 -15.63 -25.15
N SER A 282 38.58 -16.50 -24.25
CA SER A 282 39.87 -17.19 -24.39
C SER A 282 39.79 -18.71 -24.50
N ILE A 283 38.58 -19.30 -24.46
CA ILE A 283 38.39 -20.76 -24.38
C ILE A 283 37.32 -21.17 -25.38
N VAL A 284 37.64 -22.10 -26.27
CA VAL A 284 36.74 -22.58 -27.33
C VAL A 284 36.76 -24.11 -27.42
N PRO A 285 35.61 -24.80 -27.51
CA PRO A 285 34.26 -24.26 -27.39
C PRO A 285 33.87 -24.03 -25.92
N TYR A 286 33.34 -22.86 -25.60
CA TYR A 286 32.74 -22.57 -24.30
C TYR A 286 31.65 -21.52 -24.51
N LYS A 287 30.44 -21.97 -24.88
CA LYS A 287 29.28 -21.12 -25.16
C LYS A 287 27.98 -21.91 -25.12
N ALA A 288 26.87 -21.19 -25.26
CA ALA A 288 25.56 -21.78 -25.52
C ALA A 288 25.42 -22.12 -27.01
N PHE A 289 24.90 -23.30 -27.30
CA PHE A 289 24.57 -23.79 -28.63
C PHE A 289 23.07 -24.10 -28.74
N LYS A 290 22.48 -23.80 -29.89
CA LYS A 290 21.09 -24.11 -30.17
C LYS A 290 20.88 -25.62 -30.32
N THR A 291 19.79 -26.12 -29.76
CA THR A 291 19.30 -27.49 -29.94
C THR A 291 18.01 -27.47 -30.77
N ALA A 292 17.39 -28.63 -30.99
CA ALA A 292 16.12 -28.70 -31.72
C ALA A 292 14.95 -27.97 -31.02
N ASP A 293 15.00 -27.84 -29.69
CA ASP A 293 13.90 -27.33 -28.85
C ASP A 293 14.33 -26.30 -27.79
N GLY A 294 15.61 -25.93 -27.72
CA GLY A 294 16.15 -25.02 -26.70
C GLY A 294 17.62 -24.66 -26.88
N ASP A 295 18.35 -24.54 -25.78
CA ASP A 295 19.76 -24.19 -25.73
C ASP A 295 20.53 -25.07 -24.74
N ILE A 296 21.74 -25.49 -25.13
CA ILE A 296 22.66 -26.24 -24.27
C ILE A 296 24.00 -25.49 -24.16
N LEU A 297 24.48 -25.31 -22.93
CA LEU A 297 25.80 -24.78 -22.64
C LEU A 297 26.81 -25.93 -22.61
N LEU A 298 27.87 -25.84 -23.42
CA LEU A 298 28.93 -26.86 -23.49
C LEU A 298 30.29 -26.23 -23.16
N GLY A 299 31.00 -26.81 -22.20
CA GLY A 299 32.29 -26.32 -21.69
C GLY A 299 33.48 -27.20 -22.08
N GLY A 300 34.05 -27.00 -23.26
CA GLY A 300 35.30 -27.62 -23.73
C GLY A 300 36.56 -26.95 -23.16
N GLY A 301 36.65 -26.83 -21.84
CA GLY A 301 37.64 -25.99 -21.14
C GLY A 301 39.13 -26.31 -21.38
N ASN A 302 39.44 -27.45 -21.98
CA ASN A 302 40.80 -27.86 -22.36
C ASN A 302 40.73 -28.89 -23.51
N ASP A 303 41.89 -29.23 -24.08
CA ASP A 303 41.99 -30.14 -25.22
C ASP A 303 41.41 -31.55 -24.93
N ARG A 304 41.52 -32.02 -23.68
CA ARG A 304 40.91 -33.30 -23.26
C ARG A 304 39.38 -33.25 -23.34
N LEU A 305 38.78 -32.20 -22.79
CA LEU A 305 37.32 -32.01 -22.79
C LEU A 305 36.78 -31.77 -24.20
N TYR A 306 37.55 -31.07 -25.05
CA TYR A 306 37.24 -30.94 -26.47
C TYR A 306 37.18 -32.31 -27.17
N GLY A 307 38.17 -33.18 -26.92
CA GLY A 307 38.15 -34.55 -27.45
C GLY A 307 36.92 -35.35 -27.00
N VAL A 308 36.51 -35.23 -25.74
CA VAL A 308 35.27 -35.87 -25.24
C VAL A 308 34.04 -35.34 -25.96
N LEU A 309 33.95 -34.02 -26.17
CA LEU A 309 32.86 -33.40 -26.91
C LEU A 309 32.75 -33.95 -28.34
N CYS A 310 33.85 -33.95 -29.09
CA CYS A 310 33.90 -34.47 -30.47
C CYS A 310 33.45 -35.94 -30.54
N ASN A 311 33.96 -36.78 -29.64
CA ASN A 311 33.57 -38.20 -29.59
C ASN A 311 32.07 -38.39 -29.30
N ARG A 312 31.51 -37.62 -28.36
CA ARG A 312 30.10 -37.72 -27.97
C ARG A 312 29.15 -37.16 -29.02
N LEU A 313 29.59 -36.20 -29.83
CA LEU A 313 28.87 -35.72 -31.00
C LEU A 313 29.01 -36.66 -32.22
N GLY A 314 29.81 -37.72 -32.12
CA GLY A 314 30.04 -38.64 -33.24
C GLY A 314 30.96 -38.07 -34.33
N LYS A 315 31.84 -37.15 -33.95
CA LYS A 315 32.79 -36.43 -34.82
C LYS A 315 34.25 -36.57 -34.34
N PRO A 316 34.77 -37.79 -34.10
CA PRO A 316 36.13 -37.99 -33.62
C PRO A 316 37.21 -37.39 -34.56
N GLU A 317 36.91 -37.26 -35.85
CA GLU A 317 37.79 -36.69 -36.86
C GLU A 317 38.20 -35.23 -36.57
N TRP A 318 37.34 -34.45 -35.91
CA TRP A 318 37.64 -33.04 -35.57
C TRP A 318 38.81 -32.89 -34.59
N ILE A 319 39.10 -33.94 -33.81
CA ILE A 319 40.22 -33.95 -32.84
C ILE A 319 41.57 -33.90 -33.57
N LEU A 320 41.64 -34.51 -34.75
CA LEU A 320 42.87 -34.63 -35.54
C LEU A 320 43.06 -33.47 -36.53
N ASP A 321 42.07 -32.59 -36.67
CA ASP A 321 42.18 -31.42 -37.54
C ASP A 321 43.21 -30.42 -36.98
N GLU A 322 44.21 -30.07 -37.79
CA GLU A 322 45.26 -29.12 -37.43
C GLU A 322 44.69 -27.72 -37.09
N LYS A 323 43.49 -27.39 -37.59
CA LYS A 323 42.78 -26.16 -37.21
C LYS A 323 42.25 -26.17 -35.77
N PHE A 324 41.96 -27.34 -35.18
CA PHE A 324 41.28 -27.46 -33.88
C PHE A 324 42.09 -28.17 -32.78
N LYS A 325 43.30 -28.60 -33.11
CA LYS A 325 44.18 -29.41 -32.26
C LYS A 325 44.47 -28.84 -30.87
N THR A 326 44.64 -27.52 -30.75
CA THR A 326 44.92 -26.84 -29.47
C THR A 326 43.92 -25.71 -29.24
N ASN A 327 43.71 -25.32 -27.97
CA ASN A 327 42.80 -24.21 -27.65
C ASN A 327 43.16 -22.91 -28.40
N ALA A 328 44.45 -22.59 -28.54
CA ALA A 328 44.89 -21.40 -29.28
C ALA A 328 44.47 -21.45 -30.76
N MET A 329 44.56 -22.63 -31.38
CA MET A 329 44.12 -22.84 -32.76
C MET A 329 42.59 -22.78 -32.89
N ARG A 330 41.86 -23.33 -31.91
CA ARG A 330 40.39 -23.21 -31.83
C ARG A 330 39.92 -21.78 -31.65
N VAL A 331 40.62 -20.97 -30.86
CA VAL A 331 40.33 -19.54 -30.70
C VAL A 331 40.52 -18.79 -32.03
N LYS A 332 41.54 -19.15 -32.83
CA LYS A 332 41.78 -18.55 -34.14
C LYS A 332 40.73 -18.92 -35.18
N HIS A 333 40.20 -20.15 -35.14
CA HIS A 333 39.20 -20.68 -36.08
C HIS A 333 37.83 -20.88 -35.40
N ARG A 334 37.48 -19.98 -34.48
CA ARG A 334 36.33 -20.18 -33.60
C ARG A 334 35.00 -20.28 -34.33
N ASP A 335 34.79 -19.42 -35.33
CA ASP A 335 33.50 -19.28 -36.00
C ASP A 335 33.19 -20.58 -36.76
N GLU A 336 34.21 -21.12 -37.45
CA GLU A 336 34.14 -22.41 -38.15
C GLU A 336 33.82 -23.57 -37.18
N LEU A 337 34.53 -23.67 -36.05
CA LEU A 337 34.30 -24.76 -35.10
C LEU A 337 32.95 -24.66 -34.39
N GLU A 338 32.55 -23.46 -33.98
CA GLU A 338 31.28 -23.25 -33.29
C GLU A 338 30.09 -23.53 -34.22
N GLU A 339 30.17 -23.17 -35.50
CA GLU A 339 29.15 -23.50 -36.52
C GLU A 339 29.02 -25.00 -36.74
N LEU A 340 30.15 -25.72 -36.81
CA LEU A 340 30.17 -27.18 -36.91
C LEU A 340 29.50 -27.84 -35.71
N ILE A 341 29.83 -27.40 -34.49
CA ILE A 341 29.21 -27.93 -33.26
C ILE A 341 27.71 -27.63 -33.24
N GLU A 342 27.32 -26.39 -33.57
CA GLU A 342 25.91 -25.98 -33.55
C GLU A 342 25.06 -26.77 -34.57
N THR A 343 25.64 -27.08 -35.73
CA THR A 343 24.99 -27.92 -36.75
C THR A 343 24.65 -29.30 -36.21
N GLU A 344 25.51 -29.89 -35.37
CA GLU A 344 25.24 -31.19 -34.76
C GLU A 344 24.28 -31.08 -33.56
N THR A 345 24.39 -30.04 -32.73
CA THR A 345 23.49 -29.88 -31.58
C THR A 345 22.05 -29.60 -32.00
N ARG A 346 21.83 -28.87 -33.11
CA ARG A 346 20.47 -28.59 -33.65
C ARG A 346 19.70 -29.83 -34.11
N LYS A 347 20.38 -30.97 -34.34
CA LYS A 347 19.75 -32.22 -34.77
C LYS A 347 19.08 -32.99 -33.64
N LYS A 348 19.38 -32.64 -32.39
CA LYS A 348 18.90 -33.34 -31.20
C LYS A 348 18.17 -32.38 -30.28
N THR A 349 17.20 -32.90 -29.54
CA THR A 349 16.56 -32.16 -28.45
C THR A 349 17.58 -31.90 -27.33
N THR A 350 17.29 -30.90 -26.50
CA THR A 350 18.12 -30.55 -25.34
C THR A 350 18.27 -31.75 -24.41
N LYS A 351 17.17 -32.47 -24.15
CA LYS A 351 17.17 -33.65 -23.30
C LYS A 351 18.05 -34.78 -23.85
N GLU A 352 17.93 -35.09 -25.14
CA GLU A 352 18.78 -36.12 -25.77
C GLU A 352 20.27 -35.77 -25.67
N LEU A 353 20.63 -34.49 -25.79
CA LEU A 353 22.01 -34.06 -25.60
C LEU A 353 22.47 -34.18 -24.14
N LEU A 354 21.61 -33.83 -23.16
CA LEU A 354 21.92 -34.05 -21.75
C LEU A 354 22.21 -35.53 -21.47
N ASP A 355 21.40 -36.44 -22.03
CA ASP A 355 21.56 -37.89 -21.89
C ASP A 355 22.85 -38.37 -22.58
N VAL A 356 23.20 -37.82 -23.75
CA VAL A 356 24.45 -38.14 -24.48
C VAL A 356 25.69 -37.78 -23.67
N PHE A 357 25.66 -36.64 -22.97
CA PHE A 357 26.78 -36.16 -22.17
C PHE A 357 26.77 -36.71 -20.73
N GLU A 358 25.73 -37.43 -20.31
CA GLU A 358 25.67 -38.04 -18.99
C GLU A 358 26.84 -38.99 -18.72
N GLY A 359 27.46 -38.83 -17.55
CA GLY A 359 28.64 -39.60 -17.14
C GLY A 359 29.90 -39.34 -17.98
N SER A 360 29.91 -38.40 -18.92
CA SER A 360 31.06 -38.13 -19.80
C SER A 360 32.22 -37.40 -19.11
N GLY A 361 31.98 -36.82 -17.92
CA GLY A 361 32.93 -35.96 -17.22
C GLY A 361 33.11 -34.57 -17.84
N MET A 362 32.30 -34.22 -18.85
CA MET A 362 32.28 -32.91 -19.48
C MET A 362 31.33 -31.95 -18.72
N PRO A 363 31.66 -30.65 -18.60
CA PRO A 363 30.70 -29.64 -18.11
C PRO A 363 29.66 -29.29 -19.19
N TYR A 364 28.40 -29.64 -18.94
CA TYR A 364 27.27 -29.31 -19.80
C TYR A 364 26.04 -28.96 -18.95
N ALA A 365 25.15 -28.12 -19.49
CA ALA A 365 23.88 -27.77 -18.83
C ALA A 365 22.85 -27.25 -19.85
N ALA A 366 21.57 -27.50 -19.60
CA ALA A 366 20.49 -26.77 -20.28
C ALA A 366 20.40 -25.33 -19.75
N ILE A 367 19.97 -24.39 -20.59
CA ILE A 367 19.64 -23.04 -20.16
C ILE A 367 18.18 -22.99 -19.71
N ASN A 368 17.97 -23.04 -18.40
CA ASN A 368 16.64 -23.06 -17.79
C ASN A 368 16.14 -21.63 -17.52
N ASP A 369 14.81 -21.46 -17.50
CA ASP A 369 14.21 -20.28 -16.90
C ASP A 369 14.21 -20.36 -15.36
N ILE A 370 13.74 -19.31 -14.69
CA ILE A 370 13.74 -19.23 -13.22
C ILE A 370 12.78 -20.26 -12.59
N GLN A 371 11.63 -20.51 -13.22
CA GLN A 371 10.64 -21.45 -12.69
C GLN A 371 11.15 -22.89 -12.80
N ASP A 372 11.75 -23.25 -13.93
CA ASP A 372 12.41 -24.54 -14.14
C ASP A 372 13.59 -24.72 -13.18
N THR A 373 14.37 -23.66 -12.96
CA THR A 373 15.46 -23.68 -11.97
C THR A 373 14.94 -23.97 -10.57
N LEU A 374 13.86 -23.31 -10.13
CA LEU A 374 13.29 -23.51 -8.79
C LEU A 374 12.65 -24.90 -8.61
N ASN A 375 12.21 -25.53 -9.70
CA ASN A 375 11.66 -26.90 -9.70
C ASN A 375 12.69 -27.98 -10.03
N HIS A 376 13.93 -27.60 -10.35
CA HIS A 376 14.99 -28.54 -10.73
C HIS A 376 15.29 -29.52 -9.59
N GLU A 377 15.42 -30.82 -9.91
CA GLU A 377 15.59 -31.89 -8.94
C GLU A 377 16.75 -31.61 -7.97
N HIS A 378 17.89 -31.17 -8.49
CA HIS A 378 19.05 -30.78 -7.68
C HIS A 378 18.75 -29.63 -6.69
N ILE A 379 17.95 -28.63 -7.08
CA ILE A 379 17.61 -27.47 -6.24
C ILE A 379 16.67 -27.90 -5.11
N LEU A 380 15.70 -28.75 -5.41
CA LEU A 380 14.80 -29.35 -4.42
C LEU A 380 15.57 -30.27 -3.46
N ALA A 381 16.43 -31.16 -3.97
CA ALA A 381 17.26 -32.07 -3.17
C ALA A 381 18.23 -31.31 -2.23
N ARG A 382 18.69 -30.12 -2.64
CA ARG A 382 19.53 -29.24 -1.81
C ARG A 382 18.75 -28.33 -0.87
N ASN A 383 17.42 -28.49 -0.79
CA ASN A 383 16.53 -27.73 0.07
C ASN A 383 16.70 -26.21 -0.12
N MET A 384 16.74 -25.77 -1.39
CA MET A 384 16.90 -24.36 -1.75
C MET A 384 15.58 -23.60 -1.85
N VAL A 385 14.44 -24.29 -1.87
CA VAL A 385 13.11 -23.69 -1.78
C VAL A 385 12.48 -24.16 -0.47
N LYS A 386 12.23 -23.24 0.47
CA LYS A 386 11.66 -23.54 1.80
C LYS A 386 10.31 -22.84 1.92
N GLU A 387 9.31 -23.58 2.41
CA GLU A 387 8.00 -23.02 2.76
C GLU A 387 8.04 -22.46 4.19
N VAL A 388 7.45 -21.28 4.39
CA VAL A 388 7.34 -20.62 5.69
C VAL A 388 5.95 -20.04 5.87
N GLU A 389 5.45 -20.05 7.10
CA GLU A 389 4.18 -19.43 7.44
C GLU A 389 4.37 -17.93 7.66
N HIS A 390 3.76 -17.09 6.82
CA HIS A 390 3.80 -15.64 6.93
C HIS A 390 2.52 -15.10 7.58
N PRO A 391 2.60 -14.22 8.59
CA PRO A 391 1.44 -13.80 9.39
C PRO A 391 0.30 -13.18 8.57
N ALA A 392 0.60 -12.49 7.47
CA ALA A 392 -0.41 -11.87 6.61
C ALA A 392 -0.70 -12.64 5.31
N CYS A 393 0.22 -13.47 4.83
CA CYS A 393 0.16 -14.10 3.50
C CYS A 393 -0.04 -15.62 3.56
N GLY A 394 -0.08 -16.20 4.77
CA GLY A 394 -0.13 -17.64 4.97
C GLY A 394 1.14 -18.34 4.48
N PRO A 395 1.04 -19.56 3.92
CA PRO A 395 2.22 -20.31 3.46
C PRO A 395 2.82 -19.65 2.20
N ILE A 396 4.08 -19.23 2.31
CA ILE A 396 4.86 -18.68 1.20
C ILE A 396 6.15 -19.47 0.99
N LYS A 397 6.65 -19.51 -0.26
CA LYS A 397 7.93 -20.14 -0.60
C LYS A 397 9.03 -19.10 -0.71
N LEU A 398 10.15 -19.34 -0.05
CA LEU A 398 11.34 -18.49 -0.07
C LEU A 398 12.57 -19.28 -0.51
N VAL A 399 13.54 -18.59 -1.12
CA VAL A 399 14.84 -19.17 -1.45
C VAL A 399 15.68 -19.29 -0.18
N ASN A 400 16.15 -20.49 0.14
CA ASN A 400 16.91 -20.80 1.35
C ASN A 400 18.37 -20.33 1.27
N THR A 401 19.11 -20.40 2.37
CA THR A 401 20.55 -20.09 2.40
C THR A 401 21.37 -21.08 1.55
N PRO A 402 22.33 -20.58 0.74
CA PRO A 402 23.12 -21.41 -0.16
C PRO A 402 24.18 -22.25 0.56
N VAL A 403 24.62 -21.85 1.76
CA VAL A 403 25.70 -22.52 2.50
C VAL A 403 25.14 -23.64 3.37
N LYS A 404 25.68 -24.84 3.24
CA LYS A 404 25.29 -26.02 4.04
C LYS A 404 26.38 -26.31 5.07
N TRP A 405 25.96 -26.45 6.32
CA TRP A 405 26.84 -26.58 7.48
C TRP A 405 26.79 -28.00 8.04
N SER A 406 27.93 -28.53 8.48
CA SER A 406 28.03 -29.89 9.04
C SER A 406 27.58 -29.98 10.50
N GLU A 407 27.77 -28.91 11.28
CA GLU A 407 27.51 -28.87 12.72
C GLU A 407 26.40 -27.88 13.10
N SER A 408 26.65 -26.59 12.90
CA SER A 408 25.62 -25.54 13.07
C SER A 408 24.53 -25.68 12.02
N LYS A 409 23.32 -25.22 12.34
CA LYS A 409 22.17 -25.27 11.40
C LYS A 409 21.53 -23.89 11.18
N PRO A 410 22.20 -22.95 10.48
CA PRO A 410 21.57 -21.73 10.00
C PRO A 410 20.30 -22.03 9.21
N GLU A 411 19.20 -21.36 9.54
CA GLU A 411 17.92 -21.57 8.88
C GLU A 411 17.03 -20.32 8.90
N ILE A 412 15.96 -20.35 8.09
CA ILE A 412 14.88 -19.38 8.19
C ILE A 412 14.07 -19.70 9.46
N ARG A 413 14.23 -18.87 10.49
CA ARG A 413 13.57 -18.95 11.81
C ARG A 413 12.32 -18.09 11.89
N LEU A 414 12.38 -16.89 11.32
CA LEU A 414 11.26 -15.94 11.26
C LEU A 414 10.95 -15.61 9.80
N PRO A 415 9.67 -15.54 9.42
CA PRO A 415 9.28 -14.99 8.12
C PRO A 415 9.67 -13.51 8.04
N PRO A 416 9.73 -12.93 6.84
CA PRO A 416 9.82 -11.47 6.69
C PRO A 416 8.70 -10.78 7.50
N PRO A 417 8.99 -9.70 8.25
CA PRO A 417 8.01 -9.10 9.14
C PRO A 417 7.03 -8.17 8.38
N THR A 418 5.79 -8.08 8.85
CA THR A 418 4.89 -7.00 8.42
C THR A 418 5.37 -5.66 8.99
N LEU A 419 4.91 -4.55 8.40
CA LEU A 419 5.37 -3.21 8.81
C LEU A 419 5.08 -2.95 10.29
N GLY A 420 6.13 -2.70 11.07
CA GLY A 420 6.01 -2.36 12.48
C GLY A 420 5.48 -3.50 13.36
N GLN A 421 5.46 -4.74 12.87
CA GLN A 421 4.93 -5.93 13.56
C GLN A 421 5.44 -6.07 15.00
N HIS A 422 6.70 -5.69 15.24
CA HIS A 422 7.40 -5.91 16.50
C HIS A 422 7.61 -4.60 17.28
N THR A 423 6.92 -3.51 16.92
CA THR A 423 7.12 -2.19 17.55
C THR A 423 6.92 -2.25 19.07
N ASN A 424 5.82 -2.87 19.54
CA ASN A 424 5.54 -2.96 20.97
C ASN A 424 6.51 -3.89 21.69
N GLU A 425 6.87 -5.02 21.08
CA GLU A 425 7.84 -5.98 21.63
C GLU A 425 9.21 -5.33 21.79
N ILE A 426 9.69 -4.59 20.79
CA ILE A 426 11.00 -3.94 20.84
C ILE A 426 11.01 -2.82 21.89
N LEU A 427 10.00 -1.94 21.92
CA LEU A 427 9.96 -0.83 22.88
C LEU A 427 9.74 -1.33 24.31
N GLY A 428 8.88 -2.33 24.51
CA GLY A 428 8.63 -2.93 25.81
C GLY A 428 9.79 -3.79 26.28
N ASP A 429 10.10 -4.88 25.57
CA ASP A 429 11.02 -5.92 26.06
C ASP A 429 12.49 -5.49 25.96
N THR A 430 12.86 -4.71 24.93
CA THR A 430 14.26 -4.30 24.72
C THR A 430 14.58 -2.98 25.43
N LEU A 431 13.67 -2.00 25.41
CA LEU A 431 13.92 -0.68 25.99
C LEU A 431 13.28 -0.46 27.36
N GLY A 432 12.40 -1.37 27.82
CA GLY A 432 11.73 -1.27 29.11
C GLY A 432 10.68 -0.15 29.16
N MET A 433 10.14 0.28 28.02
CA MET A 433 9.10 1.31 27.97
C MET A 433 7.76 0.74 28.41
N SER A 434 7.03 1.50 29.22
CA SER A 434 5.67 1.20 29.62
C SER A 434 4.69 1.31 28.44
N LYS A 435 3.53 0.67 28.55
CA LYS A 435 2.48 0.76 27.54
C LYS A 435 2.01 2.22 27.33
N ASP A 436 1.94 3.00 28.41
CA ASP A 436 1.49 4.38 28.37
C ASP A 436 2.48 5.29 27.62
N GLU A 437 3.79 5.07 27.82
CA GLU A 437 4.83 5.76 27.05
C GLU A 437 4.76 5.41 25.56
N VAL A 438 4.58 4.14 25.23
CA VAL A 438 4.44 3.70 23.83
C VAL A 438 3.19 4.29 23.18
N GLU A 439 2.09 4.36 23.91
CA GLU A 439 0.84 4.98 23.44
C GLU A 439 1.00 6.50 23.25
N GLY A 440 1.73 7.17 24.14
CA GLY A 440 2.12 8.57 23.97
C GLY A 440 2.93 8.80 22.69
N LEU A 441 3.94 7.95 22.44
CA LEU A 441 4.75 7.99 21.22
C LEU A 441 3.92 7.70 19.95
N ARG A 442 2.89 6.85 20.03
CA ARG A 442 1.94 6.61 18.93
C ARG A 442 1.09 7.85 18.67
N ALA A 443 0.57 8.47 19.71
CA ALA A 443 -0.23 9.69 19.60
C ALA A 443 0.55 10.87 18.99
N GLU A 444 1.86 10.94 19.25
CA GLU A 444 2.77 11.93 18.67
C GLU A 444 3.23 11.57 17.24
N GLY A 445 2.84 10.41 16.70
CA GLY A 445 3.26 9.94 15.38
C GLY A 445 4.75 9.54 15.30
N VAL A 446 5.41 9.35 16.44
CA VAL A 446 6.80 8.90 16.54
C VAL A 446 6.91 7.44 16.11
N VAL A 447 5.91 6.64 16.44
CA VAL A 447 5.79 5.24 16.06
C VAL A 447 4.48 5.01 15.30
N ALA A 448 4.36 3.90 14.58
CA ALA A 448 3.23 3.65 13.68
C ALA A 448 1.85 3.84 14.35
N TYR A 449 0.97 4.65 13.73
CA TYR A 449 -0.36 5.02 14.23
C TYR A 449 -1.48 4.45 13.32
N SER A 450 -2.47 3.80 13.91
CA SER A 450 -3.73 3.41 13.26
C SER A 450 -4.75 4.54 13.37
N LEU A 451 -5.40 4.91 12.27
CA LEU A 451 -6.40 5.98 12.22
C LEU A 451 -7.60 5.70 13.15
N PHE A 452 -8.00 4.43 13.25
CA PHE A 452 -9.01 3.97 14.20
C PHE A 452 -8.46 2.93 15.17
N ASP A 453 -8.74 3.13 16.45
CA ASP A 453 -8.75 2.04 17.42
C ASP A 453 -10.10 1.32 17.34
N VAL A 454 -10.10 0.06 16.90
CA VAL A 454 -11.32 -0.71 16.62
C VAL A 454 -11.54 -1.75 17.71
N PHE A 455 -12.61 -1.59 18.48
CA PHE A 455 -13.01 -2.49 19.56
C PHE A 455 -14.23 -3.30 19.16
N LEU A 456 -14.32 -4.54 19.63
CA LEU A 456 -15.50 -5.39 19.44
C LEU A 456 -16.24 -5.57 20.76
N ARG A 457 -17.55 -5.39 20.77
CA ARG A 457 -18.44 -5.73 21.88
C ARG A 457 -19.43 -6.80 21.45
N LEU A 458 -19.36 -7.95 22.08
CA LEU A 458 -20.38 -8.98 21.95
C LEU A 458 -21.56 -8.66 22.87
N ARG A 459 -22.79 -8.86 22.37
CA ARG A 459 -24.02 -8.66 23.16
C ARG A 459 -24.74 -9.98 23.41
N PRO A 460 -25.37 -10.16 24.58
CA PRO A 460 -26.23 -11.31 24.81
C PRO A 460 -27.34 -11.37 23.76
N SER A 461 -27.53 -12.54 23.16
CA SER A 461 -28.54 -12.74 22.13
C SER A 461 -29.90 -13.12 22.72
N ASN A 462 -30.97 -12.62 22.10
CA ASN A 462 -32.33 -13.13 22.29
C ASN A 462 -32.73 -14.19 21.25
N SER A 463 -31.84 -14.52 20.30
CA SER A 463 -32.09 -15.52 19.26
C SER A 463 -31.89 -16.95 19.79
N LYS A 464 -32.62 -17.91 19.20
CA LYS A 464 -32.47 -19.35 19.43
C LYS A 464 -31.46 -20.00 18.48
N ASP A 465 -30.81 -19.23 17.61
CA ASP A 465 -29.85 -19.73 16.64
C ASP A 465 -28.55 -20.23 17.29
N ALA A 466 -27.82 -21.07 16.55
CA ALA A 466 -26.51 -21.57 16.99
C ALA A 466 -25.48 -20.44 17.02
N ARG A 467 -24.59 -20.48 18.03
CA ARG A 467 -23.47 -19.53 18.16
C ARG A 467 -22.51 -19.72 17.01
N PHE A 468 -22.16 -18.63 16.32
CA PHE A 468 -21.23 -18.65 15.19
C PHE A 468 -19.97 -17.79 15.42
N LEU A 469 -19.91 -17.01 16.50
CA LEU A 469 -18.70 -16.27 16.92
C LEU A 469 -18.04 -16.96 18.11
N SER A 470 -16.75 -17.25 18.01
CA SER A 470 -15.91 -17.74 19.10
C SER A 470 -14.79 -16.74 19.39
N VAL A 471 -14.61 -16.38 20.66
CA VAL A 471 -13.47 -15.58 21.13
C VAL A 471 -12.28 -16.51 21.35
N GLU A 472 -11.10 -16.13 20.90
CA GLU A 472 -9.89 -16.92 21.12
C GLU A 472 -9.29 -16.64 22.49
N GLU A 473 -8.90 -17.69 23.21
CA GLU A 473 -8.19 -17.59 24.48
C GLU A 473 -6.79 -16.98 24.25
N SER A 474 -6.40 -16.01 25.07
CA SER A 474 -5.12 -15.30 24.97
C SER A 474 -4.37 -15.37 26.30
N GLU A 475 -3.04 -15.57 26.25
CA GLU A 475 -2.16 -15.46 27.43
C GLU A 475 -1.96 -13.99 27.87
N GLN A 476 -2.46 -13.03 27.09
CA GLN A 476 -2.46 -11.59 27.41
C GLN A 476 -3.66 -11.22 28.31
N SER A 477 -3.61 -10.06 28.97
CA SER A 477 -4.65 -9.60 29.92
C SER A 477 -6.07 -9.46 29.34
N HIS A 478 -6.26 -9.42 28.02
CA HIS A 478 -7.58 -9.34 27.37
C HIS A 478 -7.57 -9.99 25.96
N PRO A 479 -8.71 -10.50 25.47
CA PRO A 479 -8.81 -11.13 24.16
C PRO A 479 -8.80 -10.10 23.03
N THR A 480 -8.17 -10.44 21.90
CA THR A 480 -7.96 -9.54 20.74
C THR A 480 -8.45 -10.11 19.42
N HIS A 481 -8.78 -11.40 19.36
CA HIS A 481 -9.17 -12.09 18.13
C HIS A 481 -10.51 -12.81 18.30
N ILE A 482 -11.30 -12.84 17.24
CA ILE A 482 -12.48 -13.69 17.12
C ILE A 482 -12.43 -14.52 15.85
N THR A 483 -13.08 -15.67 15.91
CA THR A 483 -13.27 -16.57 14.78
C THR A 483 -14.77 -16.72 14.48
N ILE A 484 -15.12 -16.60 13.20
CA ILE A 484 -16.47 -16.78 12.67
C ILE A 484 -16.59 -18.16 12.03
N GLN A 485 -17.49 -18.99 12.57
CA GLN A 485 -17.79 -20.31 12.03
C GLN A 485 -19.11 -20.28 11.24
N PRO A 486 -19.13 -20.67 9.96
CA PRO A 486 -20.37 -20.71 9.20
C PRO A 486 -21.37 -21.73 9.79
N PRO A 487 -22.68 -21.43 9.82
CA PRO A 487 -23.68 -22.36 10.33
C PRO A 487 -23.69 -23.69 9.56
N THR A 488 -23.87 -24.80 10.26
CA THR A 488 -23.83 -26.17 9.71
C THR A 488 -24.87 -26.45 8.60
N ASN A 489 -25.91 -25.63 8.48
CA ASN A 489 -26.95 -25.74 7.45
C ASN A 489 -26.66 -24.95 6.15
N ASP A 490 -25.53 -24.22 6.03
CA ASP A 490 -25.20 -23.48 4.80
C ASP A 490 -24.53 -24.39 3.75
N LYS A 491 -25.21 -24.62 2.62
CA LYS A 491 -24.72 -25.44 1.49
C LYS A 491 -23.50 -24.85 0.76
N ARG A 492 -23.03 -23.64 1.12
CA ARG A 492 -22.03 -22.87 0.38
C ARG A 492 -20.56 -23.13 0.75
N LYS A 493 -20.24 -24.07 1.66
CA LYS A 493 -18.85 -24.40 2.09
C LYS A 493 -17.97 -23.14 2.33
N ARG A 494 -18.44 -22.18 3.12
CA ARG A 494 -17.64 -20.98 3.45
C ARG A 494 -16.47 -21.36 4.37
N ALA A 495 -15.34 -20.69 4.21
CA ALA A 495 -14.20 -20.83 5.12
C ALA A 495 -14.47 -20.16 6.47
N VAL A 496 -13.79 -20.62 7.50
CA VAL A 496 -13.75 -19.98 8.82
C VAL A 496 -12.94 -18.68 8.69
N GLU A 497 -13.49 -17.56 9.14
CA GLU A 497 -12.84 -16.23 9.04
C GLU A 497 -12.39 -15.75 10.42
N ARG A 498 -11.17 -15.23 10.52
CA ARG A 498 -10.58 -14.70 11.76
C ARG A 498 -10.44 -13.19 11.66
N PHE A 499 -10.87 -12.47 12.68
CA PHE A 499 -10.81 -11.00 12.74
C PHE A 499 -10.07 -10.53 13.98
N ALA A 500 -9.22 -9.52 13.82
CA ALA A 500 -8.43 -8.90 14.88
C ALA A 500 -9.02 -7.54 15.30
N PHE A 501 -9.07 -7.31 16.60
CA PHE A 501 -9.55 -6.08 17.24
C PHE A 501 -8.51 -5.57 18.24
N THR A 502 -8.59 -4.28 18.58
CA THR A 502 -7.76 -3.70 19.65
C THR A 502 -8.03 -4.41 20.98
N GLN A 503 -9.30 -4.64 21.29
CA GLN A 503 -9.76 -5.51 22.37
C GLN A 503 -11.17 -6.01 22.05
N VAL A 504 -11.45 -7.24 22.49
CA VAL A 504 -12.77 -7.87 22.42
C VAL A 504 -13.39 -7.86 23.82
N PHE A 505 -14.58 -7.30 23.92
CA PHE A 505 -15.43 -7.33 25.11
C PHE A 505 -16.46 -8.43 24.95
N GLU A 506 -16.45 -9.38 25.88
CA GLU A 506 -17.39 -10.51 25.91
C GLU A 506 -18.82 -10.08 26.30
N GLU A 507 -19.75 -11.03 26.26
CA GLU A 507 -21.20 -10.78 26.42
C GLU A 507 -21.59 -10.20 27.79
N ASP A 508 -20.78 -10.43 28.81
CA ASP A 508 -20.97 -9.97 30.20
C ASP A 508 -20.43 -8.55 30.46
N ALA A 509 -19.69 -7.97 29.50
CA ALA A 509 -19.12 -6.64 29.62
C ALA A 509 -20.18 -5.54 29.80
N ARG A 510 -20.04 -4.77 30.87
CA ARG A 510 -20.92 -3.66 31.24
C ARG A 510 -20.54 -2.38 30.51
N GLN A 511 -21.42 -1.37 30.58
CA GLN A 511 -21.16 -0.06 29.96
C GLN A 511 -19.90 0.62 30.54
N MET A 512 -19.63 0.44 31.83
CA MET A 512 -18.45 1.01 32.48
C MET A 512 -17.15 0.35 32.01
N ASP A 513 -17.15 -0.97 31.83
CA ASP A 513 -15.98 -1.72 31.34
C ASP A 513 -15.60 -1.24 29.94
N LEU A 514 -16.62 -1.00 29.10
CA LEU A 514 -16.43 -0.42 27.77
C LEU A 514 -15.91 1.02 27.85
N PHE A 515 -16.48 1.87 28.71
CA PHE A 515 -16.07 3.27 28.84
C PHE A 515 -14.61 3.42 29.30
N LYS A 516 -14.17 2.58 30.24
CA LYS A 516 -12.78 2.54 30.71
C LYS A 516 -11.83 1.84 29.73
N GLY A 517 -12.27 0.76 29.08
CA GLY A 517 -11.41 -0.08 28.22
C GLY A 517 -11.25 0.40 26.78
N THR A 518 -12.16 1.22 26.25
CA THR A 518 -12.10 1.67 24.83
C THR A 518 -11.24 2.90 24.59
N GLY A 519 -10.68 3.52 25.64
CA GLY A 519 -9.85 4.73 25.51
C GLY A 519 -10.65 6.03 25.34
N VAL A 520 -11.96 6.02 25.62
CA VAL A 520 -12.83 7.21 25.57
C VAL A 520 -12.39 8.28 26.60
N ILE A 521 -11.92 7.87 27.78
CA ILE A 521 -11.44 8.81 28.81
C ILE A 521 -10.20 9.60 28.32
N PRO A 522 -9.11 8.96 27.81
CA PRO A 522 -8.00 9.67 27.16
C PRO A 522 -8.40 10.49 25.93
N MET A 523 -9.48 10.12 25.25
CA MET A 523 -10.02 10.93 24.15
C MET A 523 -10.62 12.24 24.70
N ILE A 524 -11.44 12.17 25.76
CA ILE A 524 -12.02 13.35 26.41
C ILE A 524 -10.89 14.29 26.91
N GLU A 525 -9.88 13.74 27.58
CA GLU A 525 -8.71 14.51 28.03
C GLU A 525 -8.01 15.23 26.87
N GLY A 526 -7.82 14.55 25.74
CA GLY A 526 -7.24 15.15 24.55
C GLY A 526 -8.11 16.28 23.97
N VAL A 527 -9.44 16.14 23.98
CA VAL A 527 -10.36 17.18 23.49
C VAL A 527 -10.35 18.41 24.40
N MET A 528 -10.25 18.20 25.71
CA MET A 528 -10.08 19.28 26.69
C MET A 528 -8.73 20.01 26.50
N GLY A 529 -7.69 19.27 26.13
CA GLY A 529 -6.32 19.75 26.00
C GLY A 529 -5.63 19.86 27.36
N ALA A 530 -4.34 19.52 27.40
CA ALA A 530 -3.54 19.69 28.61
C ALA A 530 -3.49 21.18 29.05
N PRO A 531 -3.23 21.49 30.34
CA PRO A 531 -3.09 22.87 30.80
C PRO A 531 -2.10 23.66 29.93
N GLY A 532 -2.52 24.84 29.46
CA GLY A 532 -1.72 25.67 28.54
C GLY A 532 -1.67 25.20 27.06
N HIS A 533 -2.29 24.09 26.71
CA HIS A 533 -2.37 23.57 25.33
C HIS A 533 -3.79 23.66 24.77
N HIS A 534 -3.88 23.70 23.43
CA HIS A 534 -5.13 23.54 22.69
C HIS A 534 -5.55 22.07 22.68
N GLY A 535 -6.86 21.81 22.67
CA GLY A 535 -7.36 20.44 22.53
C GLY A 535 -7.29 19.92 21.09
N ARG A 536 -7.35 18.60 20.96
CA ARG A 536 -7.44 17.88 19.68
C ARG A 536 -8.89 17.48 19.39
N ASP A 537 -9.22 17.26 18.11
CA ASP A 537 -10.53 16.73 17.76
C ASP A 537 -10.62 15.22 18.07
N GLY A 538 -11.78 14.75 18.50
CA GLY A 538 -12.07 13.35 18.80
C GLY A 538 -13.25 12.84 17.98
N LEU A 539 -13.15 11.60 17.47
CA LEU A 539 -14.24 10.90 16.79
C LEU A 539 -14.54 9.58 17.51
N PHE A 540 -15.77 9.42 17.95
CA PHE A 540 -16.24 8.17 18.56
C PHE A 540 -17.41 7.60 17.75
N ALA A 541 -17.17 6.50 17.03
CA ALA A 541 -18.17 5.89 16.16
C ALA A 541 -18.63 4.52 16.68
N THR A 542 -19.93 4.22 16.59
CA THR A 542 -20.43 2.85 16.77
C THR A 542 -20.92 2.26 15.47
N LEU A 543 -20.55 1.01 15.20
CA LEU A 543 -20.95 0.24 14.03
C LEU A 543 -21.55 -1.11 14.46
N GLY A 544 -22.60 -1.58 13.81
CA GLY A 544 -23.23 -2.86 14.19
C GLY A 544 -24.43 -3.20 13.33
N CYS A 545 -24.95 -4.42 13.44
CA CYS A 545 -26.18 -4.83 12.75
C CYS A 545 -27.43 -4.37 13.50
N SER A 546 -28.58 -4.33 12.83
CA SER A 546 -29.87 -4.13 13.51
C SER A 546 -30.08 -5.19 14.60
N GLY A 547 -30.42 -4.76 15.81
CA GLY A 547 -30.58 -5.65 16.98
C GLY A 547 -29.29 -5.99 17.74
N SER A 548 -28.10 -5.64 17.23
CA SER A 548 -26.80 -5.91 17.90
C SER A 548 -26.52 -5.10 19.18
N GLY A 549 -27.45 -4.23 19.61
CA GLY A 549 -27.26 -3.38 20.78
C GLY A 549 -26.43 -2.11 20.54
N LYS A 550 -26.17 -1.72 19.28
CA LYS A 550 -25.43 -0.49 18.92
C LYS A 550 -25.97 0.77 19.62
N SER A 551 -27.29 1.02 19.51
CA SER A 551 -27.93 2.22 20.06
C SER A 551 -28.00 2.18 21.58
N HIS A 552 -28.11 0.98 22.18
CA HIS A 552 -27.97 0.81 23.62
C HIS A 552 -26.55 1.17 24.09
N THR A 553 -25.52 0.79 23.33
CA THR A 553 -24.13 1.08 23.67
C THR A 553 -23.89 2.59 23.69
N ILE A 554 -24.27 3.30 22.62
CA ILE A 554 -24.01 4.72 22.47
C ILE A 554 -24.97 5.62 23.29
N LEU A 555 -26.28 5.36 23.28
CA LEU A 555 -27.31 6.23 23.88
C LEU A 555 -27.91 5.68 25.18
N GLY A 556 -27.66 4.42 25.53
CA GLY A 556 -28.20 3.83 26.74
C GLY A 556 -29.68 3.45 26.65
N THR A 557 -30.33 3.35 27.80
CA THR A 557 -31.75 3.06 27.99
C THR A 557 -32.35 4.03 29.01
N LYS A 558 -33.65 3.91 29.30
CA LYS A 558 -34.28 4.72 30.36
C LYS A 558 -33.67 4.50 31.75
N THR A 559 -33.03 3.35 31.99
CA THR A 559 -32.48 2.98 33.30
C THR A 559 -30.95 2.97 33.34
N GLN A 560 -30.28 2.70 32.21
CA GLN A 560 -28.83 2.64 32.11
C GLN A 560 -28.26 3.70 31.16
N ARG A 561 -27.19 4.38 31.58
CA ARG A 561 -26.49 5.37 30.77
C ARG A 561 -25.76 4.72 29.59
N GLY A 562 -25.77 5.39 28.45
CA GLY A 562 -24.93 5.09 27.29
C GLY A 562 -23.61 5.84 27.33
N LEU A 563 -22.71 5.52 26.40
CA LEU A 563 -21.40 6.18 26.31
C LEU A 563 -21.52 7.70 26.07
N VAL A 564 -22.48 8.18 25.29
CA VAL A 564 -22.72 9.63 25.09
C VAL A 564 -23.05 10.31 26.40
N GLN A 565 -23.94 9.72 27.19
CA GLN A 565 -24.38 10.28 28.47
C GLN A 565 -23.25 10.29 29.49
N MET A 566 -22.45 9.22 29.54
CA MET A 566 -21.26 9.14 30.39
C MET A 566 -20.18 10.13 29.98
N THR A 567 -19.97 10.31 28.67
CA THR A 567 -19.02 11.30 28.13
C THR A 567 -19.42 12.71 28.52
N LEU A 568 -20.70 13.07 28.33
CA LEU A 568 -21.23 14.37 28.73
C LEU A 568 -21.04 14.61 30.23
N ASP A 569 -21.33 13.61 31.07
CA ASP A 569 -21.17 13.73 32.53
C ASP A 569 -19.72 14.00 32.92
N VAL A 570 -18.76 13.26 32.36
CA VAL A 570 -17.31 13.51 32.61
C VAL A 570 -16.89 14.90 32.13
N VAL A 571 -17.35 15.35 30.95
CA VAL A 571 -17.03 16.68 30.42
C VAL A 571 -17.58 17.78 31.32
N PHE A 572 -18.85 17.70 31.73
CA PHE A 572 -19.46 18.69 32.62
C PHE A 572 -18.84 18.66 34.02
N GLN A 573 -18.58 17.49 34.59
CA GLN A 573 -17.87 17.34 35.87
C GLN A 573 -16.47 17.96 35.84
N THR A 574 -15.76 17.83 34.71
CA THR A 574 -14.42 18.42 34.54
C THR A 574 -14.49 19.95 34.36
N CYS A 575 -15.52 20.48 33.70
CA CYS A 575 -15.64 21.91 33.41
C CYS A 575 -16.40 22.72 34.47
N GLU A 576 -17.06 22.10 35.44
CA GLU A 576 -18.11 22.71 36.27
C GLU A 576 -17.73 24.06 36.90
N GLU A 577 -16.53 24.15 37.48
CA GLU A 577 -16.03 25.36 38.15
C GLU A 577 -15.63 26.49 37.19
N GLN A 578 -15.27 26.14 35.94
CA GLN A 578 -14.71 27.04 34.92
C GLN A 578 -15.67 27.28 33.75
N LEU A 579 -16.87 26.69 33.80
CA LEU A 579 -17.90 26.89 32.80
C LEU A 579 -18.34 28.36 32.86
N VAL A 580 -18.51 29.00 31.70
CA VAL A 580 -19.01 30.38 31.67
C VAL A 580 -20.43 30.43 32.24
N GLN A 581 -20.60 30.72 33.53
CA GLN A 581 -21.91 30.81 34.18
C GLN A 581 -22.68 32.11 33.84
N SER A 582 -22.08 32.99 33.04
CA SER A 582 -22.60 34.33 32.75
C SER A 582 -23.73 34.39 31.71
N PHE A 583 -24.43 33.28 31.42
CA PHE A 583 -25.37 33.19 30.27
C PHE A 583 -26.64 34.07 30.35
N TYR A 584 -26.72 34.98 31.33
CA TYR A 584 -27.68 36.09 31.35
C TYR A 584 -27.12 37.42 30.81
N GLY A 585 -25.85 37.48 30.39
CA GLY A 585 -25.21 38.66 29.82
C GLY A 585 -25.00 38.58 28.30
N ALA A 586 -25.49 39.60 27.57
CA ALA A 586 -25.31 39.75 26.12
C ALA A 586 -23.85 39.66 25.58
N PRO A 587 -22.79 40.08 26.30
CA PRO A 587 -21.42 40.12 25.74
C PRO A 587 -20.77 38.75 25.50
N ALA A 588 -20.97 37.77 26.40
CA ALA A 588 -20.35 36.45 26.29
C ALA A 588 -20.97 35.63 25.14
N PHE A 589 -22.29 35.72 24.99
CA PHE A 589 -23.02 35.11 23.89
C PHE A 589 -22.60 35.69 22.53
N SER A 590 -22.48 37.03 22.43
CA SER A 590 -22.00 37.69 21.22
C SER A 590 -20.57 37.26 20.85
N SER A 591 -19.65 37.21 21.82
CA SER A 591 -18.28 36.73 21.60
C SER A 591 -18.20 35.28 21.11
N LEU A 592 -19.03 34.39 21.68
CA LEU A 592 -19.12 32.98 21.27
C LEU A 592 -19.71 32.82 19.87
N ALA A 593 -20.70 33.64 19.52
CA ALA A 593 -21.31 33.66 18.20
C ALA A 593 -20.34 34.19 17.13
N THR A 594 -19.58 35.26 17.42
CA THR A 594 -18.55 35.78 16.51
C THR A 594 -17.41 34.77 16.28
N ALA A 595 -17.08 33.96 17.30
CA ALA A 595 -16.05 32.93 17.17
C ALA A 595 -16.53 31.63 16.50
N ASP A 596 -17.82 31.51 16.15
CA ASP A 596 -18.34 30.31 15.50
C ASP A 596 -18.14 30.35 13.98
N VAL A 597 -17.34 29.43 13.46
CA VAL A 597 -17.00 29.42 12.02
C VAL A 597 -18.08 28.84 11.10
N SER A 598 -19.13 28.22 11.67
CA SER A 598 -20.04 27.34 10.94
C SER A 598 -21.30 28.04 10.43
N GLU A 599 -21.34 29.37 10.51
CA GLU A 599 -22.52 30.18 10.13
C GLU A 599 -23.79 29.66 10.84
N ALA A 600 -23.64 29.11 12.05
CA ALA A 600 -24.69 28.42 12.79
C ALA A 600 -25.65 29.40 13.48
N GLN A 601 -26.90 28.96 13.69
CA GLN A 601 -27.83 29.65 14.58
C GLN A 601 -27.57 29.19 16.02
N LEU A 602 -26.96 30.07 16.83
CA LEU A 602 -26.67 29.78 18.23
C LEU A 602 -27.87 30.13 19.11
N TYR A 603 -28.23 29.24 20.03
CA TYR A 603 -29.23 29.45 21.08
C TYR A 603 -28.66 29.05 22.44
N THR A 604 -29.07 29.72 23.51
CA THR A 604 -28.92 29.17 24.87
C THR A 604 -29.90 28.02 25.07
N ALA A 605 -29.54 26.99 25.84
CA ALA A 605 -30.42 25.85 26.10
C ALA A 605 -31.82 26.28 26.60
N THR A 606 -31.92 27.25 27.50
CA THR A 606 -33.21 27.78 28.00
C THR A 606 -34.06 28.36 26.87
N ALA A 607 -33.52 29.32 26.09
CA ALA A 607 -34.25 29.94 24.98
C ALA A 607 -34.67 28.93 23.91
N TYR A 608 -33.84 27.91 23.65
CA TYR A 608 -34.18 26.83 22.73
C TYR A 608 -35.36 26.00 23.24
N LEU A 609 -35.30 25.55 24.49
CA LEU A 609 -36.34 24.72 25.10
C LEU A 609 -37.65 25.50 25.26
N ASP A 610 -37.61 26.77 25.62
CA ASP A 610 -38.78 27.65 25.70
C ASP A 610 -39.44 27.85 24.33
N ASN A 611 -38.65 28.02 23.26
CA ASN A 611 -39.18 28.12 21.90
C ASN A 611 -39.84 26.81 21.44
N MET A 612 -39.32 25.65 21.85
CA MET A 612 -39.85 24.33 21.48
C MET A 612 -41.09 23.93 22.28
N TYR A 613 -41.17 24.29 23.57
CA TYR A 613 -42.20 23.81 24.51
C TYR A 613 -43.08 24.92 25.12
N GLY A 614 -42.87 26.19 24.79
CA GLY A 614 -43.65 27.34 25.26
C GLY A 614 -45.07 27.42 24.67
N ASP A 615 -46.02 27.98 25.43
CA ASP A 615 -47.39 28.23 24.96
C ASP A 615 -47.45 29.53 24.12
N ASN A 616 -47.75 29.40 22.82
CA ASN A 616 -47.99 30.52 21.90
C ASN A 616 -49.28 31.29 22.27
N GLN A 617 -49.22 32.24 23.21
CA GLN A 617 -50.31 33.18 23.51
C GLN A 617 -49.94 34.66 23.36
N SER A 618 -49.03 35.01 22.45
CA SER A 618 -48.75 36.41 22.10
C SER A 618 -48.75 36.64 20.59
N GLU A 619 -49.86 36.33 19.92
CA GLU A 619 -50.14 36.89 18.58
C GLU A 619 -50.83 38.25 18.73
N ARG A 620 -50.04 39.34 18.77
CA ARG A 620 -50.44 40.65 18.24
C ARG A 620 -49.19 41.49 17.93
N PHE A 621 -48.69 41.43 16.71
CA PHE A 621 -48.09 42.60 16.02
C PHE A 621 -48.24 42.45 14.50
N PRO A 622 -48.47 43.55 13.74
CA PRO A 622 -48.95 43.48 12.36
C PRO A 622 -47.80 43.45 11.33
N SER A 623 -48.11 42.84 10.19
CA SER A 623 -47.26 42.67 9.01
C SER A 623 -46.77 44.00 8.41
N ARG A 624 -45.45 44.11 8.11
CA ARG A 624 -44.89 44.73 6.87
C ARG A 624 -43.36 44.62 6.75
N ALA A 625 -42.93 44.23 5.54
CA ALA A 625 -41.67 44.45 4.81
C ALA A 625 -40.29 44.32 5.52
N ASN A 626 -39.45 43.44 4.95
CA ASN A 626 -38.05 43.18 5.31
C ASN A 626 -37.11 44.37 5.01
N THR A 627 -36.41 44.84 6.05
CA THR A 627 -35.06 45.44 5.98
C THR A 627 -34.29 44.93 7.21
N PRO A 628 -33.03 44.46 7.12
CA PRO A 628 -32.36 43.86 8.26
C PRO A 628 -31.70 44.95 9.12
N MET A 629 -32.23 45.17 10.33
CA MET A 629 -31.50 45.79 11.43
C MET A 629 -31.36 44.78 12.56
N GLN A 630 -30.12 44.57 13.01
CA GLN A 630 -29.79 43.85 14.24
C GLN A 630 -30.15 44.75 15.43
N ASP A 631 -31.22 44.42 16.13
CA ASP A 631 -31.47 44.92 17.49
C ASP A 631 -31.93 43.76 18.37
N CYS A 632 -31.02 43.30 19.24
CA CYS A 632 -31.32 42.42 20.37
C CYS A 632 -31.74 43.29 21.56
N SER A 633 -33.01 43.68 21.61
CA SER A 633 -33.54 44.40 22.77
C SER A 633 -34.98 43.99 23.10
N ILE A 634 -35.18 42.76 23.58
CA ILE A 634 -36.32 42.43 24.45
C ILE A 634 -35.83 41.45 25.54
N PHE A 635 -35.24 41.99 26.60
CA PHE A 635 -35.21 41.30 27.89
C PHE A 635 -36.52 41.61 28.60
N SER A 636 -37.43 40.64 28.67
CA SER A 636 -38.58 40.74 29.57
C SER A 636 -38.16 40.24 30.94
N THR A 637 -38.01 41.18 31.87
CA THR A 637 -37.83 40.94 33.29
C THR A 637 -39.12 40.38 33.89
N GLY A 638 -39.03 39.17 34.47
CA GLY A 638 -39.90 38.71 35.55
C GLY A 638 -41.35 38.37 35.19
N SER A 639 -41.63 37.08 34.98
CA SER A 639 -42.92 36.52 35.38
C SER A 639 -42.78 35.03 35.76
N ASN A 640 -43.07 34.72 37.01
CA ASN A 640 -43.17 33.35 37.54
C ASN A 640 -44.43 32.68 36.96
N TRP A 641 -44.37 32.17 35.74
CA TRP A 641 -45.43 31.36 35.16
C TRP A 641 -44.82 30.02 34.74
N LYS A 642 -44.99 29.02 35.61
CA LYS A 642 -44.58 27.63 35.35
C LYS A 642 -45.39 27.12 34.15
N SER A 643 -44.77 27.07 32.97
CA SER A 643 -45.30 26.33 31.82
C SER A 643 -45.42 24.85 32.20
N SER A 644 -46.60 24.25 32.03
CA SER A 644 -46.89 22.86 32.43
C SER A 644 -46.43 21.81 31.41
N LYS A 645 -45.74 22.21 30.33
CA LYS A 645 -45.40 21.34 29.20
C LYS A 645 -43.91 21.11 28.95
N ILE A 646 -43.01 21.76 29.70
CA ILE A 646 -41.59 21.39 29.67
C ILE A 646 -41.47 20.00 30.28
N PRO A 647 -40.90 18.99 29.58
CA PRO A 647 -40.67 17.68 30.16
C PRO A 647 -39.78 17.84 31.39
N ARG A 648 -40.31 17.57 32.59
CA ARG A 648 -39.47 17.53 33.80
C ARG A 648 -38.67 16.22 33.80
N PRO A 649 -37.34 16.26 33.98
CA PRO A 649 -36.50 15.08 34.03
C PRO A 649 -36.71 14.31 35.34
N SER A 650 -37.81 13.55 35.45
CA SER A 650 -38.05 12.69 36.63
C SER A 650 -37.45 11.29 36.49
N THR A 651 -36.90 10.94 35.32
CA THR A 651 -36.29 9.63 35.05
C THR A 651 -35.08 9.73 34.13
N LEU A 652 -34.08 10.56 34.46
CA LEU A 652 -32.76 10.45 33.82
C LEU A 652 -32.02 9.22 34.38
N PRO A 653 -31.39 8.39 33.53
CA PRO A 653 -30.65 7.24 33.99
C PRO A 653 -29.45 7.69 34.84
N GLN A 654 -29.33 7.15 36.07
CA GLN A 654 -28.26 7.52 37.02
C GLN A 654 -27.15 6.47 37.13
N THR A 655 -27.29 5.32 36.45
CA THR A 655 -26.32 4.22 36.53
C THR A 655 -25.82 3.83 35.13
N PRO A 656 -24.54 3.47 34.94
CA PRO A 656 -23.45 3.54 35.92
C PRO A 656 -23.03 5.00 36.22
N SER A 657 -22.54 5.24 37.44
CA SER A 657 -21.95 6.54 37.84
C SER A 657 -20.51 6.64 37.36
N VAL A 658 -20.09 7.82 36.90
CA VAL A 658 -18.71 8.14 36.48
C VAL A 658 -17.99 9.05 37.49
N ALA A 659 -18.55 9.23 38.70
CA ALA A 659 -18.02 10.15 39.70
C ALA A 659 -16.57 9.84 40.15
N ASP A 660 -16.11 8.60 39.94
CA ASP A 660 -14.76 8.13 40.21
C ASP A 660 -13.72 8.59 39.17
N ILE A 661 -14.14 9.18 38.05
CA ILE A 661 -13.26 9.64 36.98
C ILE A 661 -13.05 11.14 37.14
N GLN A 662 -11.81 11.54 37.42
CA GLN A 662 -11.39 12.94 37.52
C GLN A 662 -10.34 13.23 36.45
N LEU A 663 -10.60 14.23 35.61
CA LEU A 663 -9.65 14.70 34.60
C LEU A 663 -9.07 16.06 35.03
N PRO A 664 -7.81 16.37 34.67
CA PRO A 664 -7.20 17.66 34.99
C PRO A 664 -7.87 18.78 34.18
N ALA A 665 -8.46 19.74 34.87
CA ALA A 665 -9.00 20.97 34.26
C ALA A 665 -8.00 22.12 34.44
N ASP A 666 -7.88 22.97 33.43
CA ASP A 666 -6.97 24.13 33.44
C ASP A 666 -7.63 25.32 34.18
N PRO A 667 -7.12 25.76 35.35
CA PRO A 667 -7.75 26.80 36.17
C PRO A 667 -7.66 28.21 35.56
N THR A 668 -6.84 28.40 34.52
CA THR A 668 -6.59 29.71 33.91
C THR A 668 -7.58 30.05 32.79
N VAL A 669 -8.47 29.13 32.45
CA VAL A 669 -9.35 29.23 31.28
C VAL A 669 -10.82 29.14 31.65
N GLU A 670 -11.64 29.73 30.78
CA GLU A 670 -13.10 29.58 30.79
C GLU A 670 -13.52 28.62 29.67
N TYR A 671 -14.47 27.73 29.98
CA TYR A 671 -15.04 26.77 29.04
C TYR A 671 -16.48 27.12 28.65
N ALA A 672 -16.83 26.86 27.39
CA ALA A 672 -18.21 26.86 26.91
C ALA A 672 -18.47 25.57 26.11
N ILE A 673 -19.55 24.87 26.45
CA ILE A 673 -19.95 23.63 25.80
C ILE A 673 -21.09 23.93 24.83
N VAL A 674 -20.87 23.61 23.55
CA VAL A 674 -21.84 23.84 22.48
C VAL A 674 -22.21 22.50 21.84
N MET A 675 -23.49 22.16 21.86
CA MET A 675 -24.03 20.93 21.31
C MET A 675 -24.71 21.18 19.97
N SER A 676 -24.52 20.29 19.02
CA SER A 676 -25.29 20.24 17.77
C SER A 676 -25.59 18.80 17.39
N MET A 677 -26.73 18.59 16.73
CA MET A 677 -27.16 17.27 16.29
C MET A 677 -27.69 17.33 14.87
N TYR A 678 -27.20 16.43 14.02
CA TYR A 678 -27.65 16.31 12.65
C TYR A 678 -27.65 14.86 12.21
N GLU A 679 -28.42 14.56 11.17
CA GLU A 679 -28.41 13.26 10.53
C GLU A 679 -27.92 13.36 9.09
N VAL A 680 -27.15 12.36 8.68
CA VAL A 680 -26.75 12.17 7.28
C VAL A 680 -27.63 11.09 6.69
N TYR A 681 -28.44 11.48 5.71
CA TYR A 681 -29.34 10.61 4.98
C TYR A 681 -28.99 10.67 3.49
N ASN A 682 -28.42 9.57 2.97
CA ASN A 682 -27.75 9.55 1.66
C ASN A 682 -26.66 10.66 1.63
N ASP A 683 -26.69 11.54 0.63
CA ASP A 683 -25.78 12.69 0.52
C ASP A 683 -26.38 14.01 1.03
N ARG A 684 -27.43 13.95 1.86
CA ARG A 684 -28.07 15.14 2.44
C ARG A 684 -27.89 15.16 3.95
N ILE A 685 -27.64 16.36 4.47
CA ILE A 685 -27.49 16.61 5.91
C ILE A 685 -28.74 17.33 6.39
N PHE A 686 -29.37 16.83 7.45
CA PHE A 686 -30.55 17.44 8.05
C PHE A 686 -30.28 17.79 9.51
N ASP A 687 -30.63 19.01 9.90
CA ASP A 687 -30.58 19.47 11.29
C ASP A 687 -31.67 18.75 12.10
N LEU A 688 -31.29 18.18 13.25
CA LEU A 688 -32.20 17.52 14.18
C LEU A 688 -32.73 18.47 15.26
N LEU A 689 -32.13 19.66 15.40
CA LEU A 689 -32.48 20.65 16.41
C LEU A 689 -33.32 21.79 15.83
N SER A 690 -33.40 21.95 14.51
CA SER A 690 -34.30 22.92 13.88
C SER A 690 -35.77 22.48 14.07
N GLY A 691 -36.54 23.23 14.87
CA GLY A 691 -37.92 22.89 15.21
C GLY A 691 -38.79 22.70 13.96
N SER A 692 -39.58 21.61 13.91
CA SER A 692 -40.58 21.45 12.85
C SER A 692 -41.57 22.61 12.92
N ALA A 693 -41.58 23.44 11.88
CA ALA A 693 -42.52 24.53 11.71
C ALA A 693 -43.94 24.10 12.09
N SER A 694 -44.53 24.83 13.04
CA SER A 694 -45.98 24.97 13.28
C SER A 694 -46.80 23.68 13.37
N LYS A 695 -47.41 23.45 14.53
CA LYS A 695 -48.55 22.53 14.71
C LYS A 695 -49.83 22.96 13.93
N ASN A 696 -49.70 23.54 12.75
CA ASN A 696 -50.80 23.77 11.83
C ASN A 696 -50.83 22.67 10.77
N LYS A 697 -52.02 22.08 10.63
CA LYS A 697 -52.39 20.97 9.74
C LYS A 697 -52.05 21.21 8.26
N GLN A 698 -50.78 21.13 7.87
CA GLN A 698 -50.34 21.02 6.48
C GLN A 698 -49.33 19.87 6.35
N PRO A 699 -49.67 18.76 5.67
CA PRO A 699 -48.91 17.51 5.75
C PRO A 699 -47.63 17.47 4.88
N ASN A 700 -47.01 18.59 4.49
CA ASN A 700 -45.98 18.57 3.43
C ASN A 700 -44.84 19.62 3.52
N VAL A 701 -44.45 20.13 4.70
CA VAL A 701 -43.23 20.94 4.80
C VAL A 701 -41.99 20.03 4.93
N LYS A 702 -41.28 19.77 3.83
CA LYS A 702 -40.03 19.00 3.83
C LYS A 702 -38.88 19.83 4.46
N ARG A 703 -38.13 19.25 5.40
CA ARG A 703 -36.94 19.87 6.02
C ARG A 703 -35.91 20.23 4.93
N ARG A 704 -35.27 21.40 5.04
CA ARG A 704 -34.23 21.87 4.11
C ARG A 704 -32.91 21.16 4.41
N ALA A 705 -32.24 20.65 3.37
CA ALA A 705 -30.91 20.06 3.53
C ALA A 705 -29.84 21.14 3.74
N LEU A 706 -28.91 20.89 4.66
CA LEU A 706 -27.76 21.75 4.94
C LEU A 706 -26.58 21.43 4.01
N LEU A 707 -25.68 22.40 3.88
CA LEU A 707 -24.48 22.29 3.04
C LEU A 707 -23.26 22.04 3.93
N PHE A 708 -22.37 21.16 3.51
CA PHE A 708 -21.05 20.99 4.15
C PHE A 708 -19.97 21.43 3.17
N LYS A 709 -19.38 22.58 3.47
CA LYS A 709 -18.50 23.39 2.61
C LYS A 709 -17.44 24.09 3.47
N ASN A 710 -16.40 24.63 2.83
CA ASN A 710 -15.54 25.61 3.48
C ASN A 710 -16.34 26.92 3.61
N THR A 711 -16.22 27.61 4.73
CA THR A 711 -16.83 28.93 4.98
C THR A 711 -15.76 30.01 4.95
N GLU A 712 -16.13 31.28 4.78
CA GLU A 712 -15.17 32.39 4.80
C GLU A 712 -14.41 32.47 6.13
N GLN A 713 -15.06 32.06 7.23
CA GLN A 713 -14.51 32.00 8.59
C GLN A 713 -13.74 30.68 8.88
N SER A 714 -13.75 29.73 7.94
CA SER A 714 -12.99 28.48 8.01
C SER A 714 -12.55 28.04 6.62
N PRO A 715 -11.58 28.74 6.01
CA PRO A 715 -11.03 28.31 4.72
C PRO A 715 -10.32 26.96 4.82
N ASP A 716 -9.79 26.64 6.01
CA ASP A 716 -8.96 25.46 6.25
C ASP A 716 -9.76 24.21 6.67
N ARG A 717 -11.05 24.35 7.05
CA ARG A 717 -11.92 23.22 7.43
C ARG A 717 -13.30 23.27 6.77
N LYS A 718 -13.82 22.10 6.41
CA LYS A 718 -15.24 21.96 6.01
C LYS A 718 -16.10 21.91 7.25
N VAL A 719 -17.19 22.67 7.24
CA VAL A 719 -18.18 22.70 8.32
C VAL A 719 -19.58 22.60 7.72
N VAL A 720 -20.52 22.09 8.53
CA VAL A 720 -21.94 22.04 8.12
C VAL A 720 -22.51 23.43 8.37
N ALA A 721 -22.74 24.17 7.29
CA ALA A 721 -23.23 25.54 7.34
C ALA A 721 -24.71 25.60 7.72
N GLY A 722 -25.05 26.49 8.65
CA GLY A 722 -26.44 26.74 9.06
C GLY A 722 -27.03 25.72 10.03
N LEU A 723 -26.19 24.99 10.78
CA LEU A 723 -26.66 24.15 11.89
C LEU A 723 -27.23 24.99 13.03
N THR A 724 -28.21 24.44 13.75
CA THR A 724 -28.61 24.92 15.06
C THR A 724 -27.61 24.42 16.10
N LYS A 725 -26.98 25.36 16.83
CA LYS A 725 -26.02 25.09 17.90
C LYS A 725 -26.58 25.57 19.23
N ILE A 726 -26.57 24.71 20.24
CA ILE A 726 -27.13 25.02 21.55
C ILE A 726 -26.02 25.07 22.58
N ILE A 727 -25.93 26.19 23.28
CA ILE A 727 -24.98 26.37 24.37
C ILE A 727 -25.63 25.84 25.65
N CYS A 728 -24.96 24.90 26.31
CA CYS A 728 -25.46 24.22 27.50
C CYS A 728 -24.68 24.65 28.74
N GLY A 729 -25.39 25.13 29.76
CA GLY A 729 -24.85 25.59 31.04
C GLY A 729 -24.78 24.50 32.10
N SER A 730 -25.48 23.37 31.92
CA SER A 730 -25.45 22.25 32.84
C SER A 730 -25.61 20.90 32.13
N PHE A 731 -25.22 19.83 32.82
CA PHE A 731 -25.43 18.46 32.34
C PHE A 731 -26.93 18.15 32.10
N GLU A 732 -27.81 18.71 32.93
CA GLU A 732 -29.26 18.53 32.83
C GLU A 732 -29.83 19.18 31.56
N GLU A 733 -29.39 20.40 31.25
CA GLU A 733 -29.74 21.10 30.02
C GLU A 733 -29.24 20.34 28.79
N ALA A 734 -27.98 19.89 28.81
CA ALA A 734 -27.40 19.07 27.74
C ALA A 734 -28.19 17.77 27.50
N MET A 735 -28.66 17.14 28.57
CA MET A 735 -29.46 15.92 28.47
C MET A 735 -30.84 16.19 27.87
N MET A 736 -31.49 17.30 28.24
CA MET A 736 -32.77 17.71 27.63
C MET A 736 -32.61 18.00 26.14
N VAL A 737 -31.55 18.70 25.73
CA VAL A 737 -31.23 18.94 24.31
C VAL A 737 -31.03 17.63 23.56
N LEU A 738 -30.27 16.68 24.14
CA LEU A 738 -30.05 15.36 23.57
C LEU A 738 -31.38 14.60 23.41
N GLU A 739 -32.27 14.63 24.40
CA GLU A 739 -33.59 14.01 24.34
C GLU A 739 -34.47 14.61 23.24
N THR A 740 -34.49 15.94 23.11
CA THR A 740 -35.24 16.64 22.05
C THR A 740 -34.74 16.24 20.67
N GLY A 741 -33.42 16.26 20.43
CA GLY A 741 -32.85 15.84 19.14
C GLY A 741 -33.09 14.36 18.83
N LEU A 742 -33.07 13.48 19.86
CA LEU A 742 -33.43 12.07 19.71
C LEU A 742 -34.92 11.85 19.41
N MET A 743 -35.80 12.71 19.94
CA MET A 743 -37.22 12.68 19.65
C MET A 743 -37.48 13.07 18.18
N GLU A 744 -36.84 14.13 17.69
CA GLU A 744 -36.93 14.55 16.29
C GLU A 744 -36.36 13.49 15.32
N ARG A 745 -35.31 12.75 15.72
CA ARG A 745 -34.78 11.59 14.99
C ARG A 745 -35.73 10.39 14.97
N LYS A 746 -36.66 10.27 15.94
CA LYS A 746 -37.71 9.22 15.95
C LYS A 746 -38.92 9.60 15.10
N VAL A 747 -39.30 10.88 15.05
CA VAL A 747 -40.51 11.36 14.36
C VAL A 747 -40.35 11.39 12.83
N THR A 748 -39.14 11.40 12.30
CA THR A 748 -38.86 11.20 10.86
C THR A 748 -39.03 9.75 10.39
N GLY A 749 -39.30 8.80 11.29
CA GLY A 749 -39.66 7.44 10.94
C GLY A 749 -41.06 7.36 10.35
N THR A 750 -41.17 6.96 9.07
CA THR A 750 -42.44 6.46 8.54
C THR A 750 -42.92 5.33 9.45
N GLY A 751 -44.20 5.35 9.84
CA GLY A 751 -44.79 4.58 10.95
C GLY A 751 -44.81 3.04 10.80
N SER A 752 -43.72 2.41 10.37
CA SER A 752 -43.66 0.97 10.11
C SER A 752 -42.41 0.25 10.62
N ASN A 753 -41.43 0.90 11.27
CA ASN A 753 -40.36 0.17 11.99
C ASN A 753 -39.75 1.00 13.12
N ALA A 754 -39.97 0.59 14.37
CA ALA A 754 -39.42 1.24 15.58
C ALA A 754 -37.99 0.80 15.95
N VAL A 755 -37.35 -0.07 15.13
CA VAL A 755 -36.19 -0.88 15.57
C VAL A 755 -34.91 -0.59 14.78
N SER A 756 -34.95 0.24 13.72
CA SER A 756 -33.75 0.55 12.92
C SER A 756 -33.70 1.99 12.41
N SER A 757 -32.53 2.61 12.55
CA SER A 757 -32.24 3.97 12.10
C SER A 757 -31.84 3.93 10.62
N ARG A 758 -32.59 4.62 9.77
CA ARG A 758 -32.32 4.72 8.32
C ARG A 758 -31.36 5.87 7.95
N SER A 759 -30.69 6.45 8.94
CA SER A 759 -29.78 7.59 8.81
C SER A 759 -28.64 7.49 9.83
N HIS A 760 -27.46 8.01 9.46
CA HIS A 760 -26.32 8.11 10.37
C HIS A 760 -26.51 9.33 11.28
N GLY A 761 -26.55 9.11 12.59
CA GLY A 761 -26.74 10.19 13.57
C GLY A 761 -25.40 10.74 14.03
N PHE A 762 -25.23 12.06 13.94
CA PHE A 762 -24.06 12.78 14.43
C PHE A 762 -24.44 13.64 15.64
N PHE A 763 -23.71 13.45 16.73
CA PHE A 763 -23.82 14.21 17.96
C PHE A 763 -22.50 14.93 18.15
N ASN A 764 -22.46 16.23 17.93
CA ASN A 764 -21.22 17.00 18.03
C ASN A 764 -21.22 17.82 19.32
N ILE A 765 -20.20 17.61 20.13
CA ILE A 765 -19.93 18.34 21.37
C ILE A 765 -18.70 19.19 21.10
N GLU A 766 -18.89 20.50 20.93
CA GLU A 766 -17.83 21.46 20.71
C GLU A 766 -17.44 22.09 22.05
N ILE A 767 -16.19 21.90 22.44
CA ILE A 767 -15.60 22.46 23.66
C ILE A 767 -14.84 23.72 23.24
N LYS A 768 -15.36 24.88 23.65
CA LYS A 768 -14.70 26.17 23.41
C LYS A 768 -13.93 26.57 24.67
N LYS A 769 -12.65 26.89 24.51
CA LYS A 769 -11.71 27.27 25.57
C LYS A 769 -11.11 28.65 25.26
N ARG A 770 -11.10 29.56 26.23
CA ARG A 770 -10.37 30.84 26.18
C ARG A 770 -9.74 31.15 27.53
N ASP A 771 -8.75 32.03 27.54
CA ASP A 771 -8.15 32.54 28.77
C ASP A 771 -9.16 33.37 29.58
N ALA A 772 -9.27 33.09 30.89
CA ALA A 772 -10.27 33.68 31.78
C ALA A 772 -9.98 35.16 32.11
N GLU A 773 -8.70 35.53 32.23
CA GLU A 773 -8.25 36.86 32.65
C GLU A 773 -8.21 37.83 31.47
N THR A 774 -7.58 37.43 30.37
CA THR A 774 -7.34 38.26 29.18
C THR A 774 -8.51 38.27 28.22
N LYS A 775 -9.40 37.27 28.29
CA LYS A 775 -10.59 37.11 27.42
C LYS A 775 -10.25 37.19 25.92
N GLY A 776 -9.20 36.46 25.52
CA GLY A 776 -8.78 36.30 24.13
C GLY A 776 -9.75 35.49 23.24
N PRO A 777 -9.35 35.17 22.00
CA PRO A 777 -10.19 34.42 21.07
C PRO A 777 -10.47 33.00 21.57
N TRP A 778 -11.65 32.50 21.25
CA TRP A 778 -12.04 31.12 21.58
C TRP A 778 -11.28 30.12 20.70
N SER A 779 -10.58 29.20 21.33
CA SER A 779 -10.14 27.95 20.69
C SER A 779 -11.27 26.93 20.74
N SER A 780 -11.38 26.07 19.73
CA SER A 780 -12.46 25.08 19.60
C SER A 780 -11.90 23.68 19.33
N SER A 781 -12.31 22.71 20.13
CA SER A 781 -12.10 21.28 19.90
C SER A 781 -13.44 20.59 19.73
N ASN A 782 -13.55 19.68 18.76
CA ASN A 782 -14.78 18.93 18.53
C ASN A 782 -14.66 17.48 19.02
N LEU A 783 -15.61 17.05 19.84
CA LEU A 783 -15.86 15.64 20.10
C LEU A 783 -17.12 15.21 19.33
N THR A 784 -16.90 14.52 18.21
CA THR A 784 -17.97 14.02 17.36
C THR A 784 -18.28 12.58 17.70
N ILE A 785 -19.50 12.32 18.17
CA ILE A 785 -20.01 10.97 18.43
C ILE A 785 -20.95 10.57 17.30
N VAL A 786 -20.75 9.39 16.71
CA VAL A 786 -21.47 8.94 15.52
C VAL A 786 -22.14 7.59 15.76
N ASP A 787 -23.47 7.57 15.61
CA ASP A 787 -24.28 6.35 15.57
C ASP A 787 -24.52 5.97 14.11
N LEU A 788 -23.66 5.10 13.56
CA LEU A 788 -23.78 4.64 12.18
C LEU A 788 -25.03 3.75 12.03
N ALA A 789 -25.76 3.94 10.93
CA ALA A 789 -26.86 3.08 10.57
C ALA A 789 -26.38 1.62 10.44
N GLY A 790 -27.23 0.67 10.83
CA GLY A 790 -26.87 -0.75 10.79
C GLY A 790 -26.99 -1.35 9.39
N SER A 791 -26.22 -2.40 9.12
CA SER A 791 -26.41 -3.19 7.89
C SER A 791 -27.69 -4.03 8.00
N GLU A 792 -28.58 -3.90 7.00
CA GLU A 792 -29.82 -4.66 6.89
C GLU A 792 -29.90 -5.45 5.57
N ARG A 793 -30.46 -6.66 5.64
CA ARG A 793 -30.86 -7.43 4.45
C ARG A 793 -32.27 -7.05 4.02
N ALA A 794 -32.36 -6.49 2.82
CA ALA A 794 -33.59 -6.15 2.12
C ALA A 794 -34.64 -7.28 2.02
N ARG A 795 -34.24 -8.55 2.19
CA ARG A 795 -35.13 -9.73 2.07
C ARG A 795 -35.99 -10.02 3.31
N ASN A 796 -35.54 -9.65 4.50
CA ASN A 796 -36.24 -9.99 5.76
C ASN A 796 -37.19 -8.89 6.23
N ALA A 797 -37.00 -7.65 5.77
CA ALA A 797 -38.01 -6.62 5.89
C ALA A 797 -39.10 -6.92 4.86
N LYS A 798 -40.36 -7.12 5.29
CA LYS A 798 -41.54 -7.26 4.41
C LYS A 798 -41.88 -5.93 3.72
N THR A 799 -40.88 -5.26 3.17
CA THR A 799 -40.94 -3.89 2.65
C THR A 799 -40.77 -3.92 1.14
N ALA A 800 -41.74 -3.35 0.42
CA ALA A 800 -41.73 -3.22 -1.03
C ALA A 800 -41.55 -1.74 -1.44
N GLY A 801 -40.97 -1.51 -2.61
CA GLY A 801 -40.86 -0.17 -3.22
C GLY A 801 -39.73 0.70 -2.64
N GLU A 802 -40.04 1.95 -2.29
CA GLU A 802 -39.09 3.00 -1.87
C GLU A 802 -38.21 2.62 -0.67
N THR A 803 -38.75 1.80 0.25
CA THR A 803 -38.06 1.31 1.44
C THR A 803 -36.91 0.36 1.13
N LEU A 804 -37.01 -0.40 0.03
CA LEU A 804 -35.94 -1.30 -0.42
C LEU A 804 -34.81 -0.52 -1.11
N ALA A 805 -35.15 0.53 -1.85
CA ALA A 805 -34.19 1.45 -2.44
C ALA A 805 -33.43 2.24 -1.36
N GLU A 806 -34.11 2.62 -0.27
CA GLU A 806 -33.53 3.31 0.90
C GLU A 806 -32.52 2.44 1.65
N ALA A 807 -32.86 1.18 1.94
CA ALA A 807 -31.92 0.23 2.54
C ALA A 807 -30.70 -0.04 1.64
N GLY A 808 -30.86 0.05 0.32
CA GLY A 808 -29.77 -0.01 -0.65
C GLY A 808 -28.76 1.12 -0.47
N LYS A 809 -29.21 2.37 -0.35
CA LYS A 809 -28.32 3.54 -0.25
C LYS A 809 -27.55 3.64 1.08
N ILE A 810 -28.13 3.17 2.19
CA ILE A 810 -27.39 3.09 3.46
C ILE A 810 -26.23 2.10 3.34
N ASN A 811 -26.51 0.91 2.80
CA ASN A 811 -25.47 -0.08 2.51
C ASN A 811 -24.44 0.47 1.51
N GLU A 812 -24.84 1.31 0.55
CA GLU A 812 -23.95 2.02 -0.37
C GLU A 812 -23.01 2.99 0.37
N SER A 813 -23.52 3.80 1.31
CA SER A 813 -22.68 4.72 2.11
C SER A 813 -21.68 4.00 3.02
N LEU A 814 -22.09 2.87 3.62
CA LEU A 814 -21.18 1.99 4.37
C LEU A 814 -20.19 1.26 3.46
N MET A 815 -20.60 0.93 2.23
CA MET A 815 -19.71 0.39 1.22
C MET A 815 -18.68 1.44 0.76
N TYR A 816 -19.06 2.71 0.57
CA TYR A 816 -18.11 3.79 0.29
C TYR A 816 -17.17 4.03 1.47
N LEU A 817 -17.65 3.93 2.72
CA LEU A 817 -16.79 3.95 3.91
C LEU A 817 -15.78 2.80 3.87
N GLY A 818 -16.24 1.57 3.59
CA GLY A 818 -15.39 0.41 3.39
C GLY A 818 -14.38 0.59 2.25
N GLN A 819 -14.80 1.12 1.11
CA GLN A 819 -13.94 1.42 -0.04
C GLN A 819 -12.93 2.54 0.25
N CYS A 820 -13.31 3.56 1.02
CA CYS A 820 -12.38 4.62 1.45
C CYS A 820 -11.33 4.06 2.39
N MET A 821 -11.74 3.24 3.36
CA MET A 821 -10.82 2.55 4.28
C MET A 821 -9.91 1.59 3.51
N GLN A 822 -10.46 0.84 2.55
CA GLN A 822 -9.72 -0.05 1.65
C GLN A 822 -8.70 0.72 0.82
N MET A 823 -9.13 1.76 0.10
CA MET A 823 -8.25 2.58 -0.74
C MET A 823 -7.19 3.32 0.06
N GLN A 824 -7.42 3.67 1.33
CA GLN A 824 -6.37 4.26 2.18
C GLN A 824 -5.37 3.24 2.70
N SER A 825 -5.81 2.01 2.95
CA SER A 825 -4.90 0.87 3.10
C SER A 825 -4.04 0.70 1.83
N ASP A 826 -4.67 0.85 0.64
CA ASP A 826 -4.01 0.64 -0.66
C ASP A 826 -3.15 1.83 -1.15
N ASN A 827 -3.45 3.09 -0.77
CA ASN A 827 -2.74 4.30 -1.25
C ASN A 827 -1.34 4.50 -0.64
N GLN A 828 -0.78 3.48 0.01
CA GLN A 828 0.66 3.36 0.21
C GLN A 828 1.43 3.35 -1.13
N GLY A 829 0.76 2.97 -2.22
CA GLY A 829 1.29 2.90 -3.59
C GLY A 829 1.05 4.14 -4.44
N GLY A 830 1.56 5.32 -4.06
CA GLY A 830 1.96 6.44 -4.94
C GLY A 830 1.05 6.89 -6.11
N SER A 831 -0.21 6.48 -6.21
CA SER A 831 -1.06 6.75 -7.36
C SER A 831 -1.78 8.09 -7.18
N LYS A 832 -1.83 8.89 -8.26
CA LYS A 832 -2.55 10.17 -8.32
C LYS A 832 -4.08 9.99 -8.41
N ASN A 833 -4.65 8.95 -7.81
CA ASN A 833 -6.09 8.77 -7.81
C ASN A 833 -6.71 9.56 -6.65
N ILE A 834 -7.59 10.49 -7.01
CA ILE A 834 -8.38 11.33 -6.09
C ILE A 834 -8.99 10.43 -5.03
N VAL A 835 -8.64 10.67 -3.77
CA VAL A 835 -9.15 9.88 -2.64
C VAL A 835 -10.68 9.99 -2.61
N PRO A 836 -11.44 8.87 -2.54
CA PRO A 836 -12.89 8.88 -2.67
C PRO A 836 -13.65 9.49 -1.49
N PHE A 837 -12.98 10.07 -0.49
CA PHE A 837 -13.67 10.66 0.67
C PHE A 837 -14.71 11.71 0.26
N ARG A 838 -14.57 12.31 -0.93
CA ARG A 838 -15.51 13.29 -1.53
C ARG A 838 -16.70 12.66 -2.27
N GLN A 839 -16.72 11.34 -2.46
CA GLN A 839 -17.78 10.65 -3.20
C GLN A 839 -19.01 10.36 -2.34
N CYS A 840 -18.86 10.29 -1.01
CA CYS A 840 -19.96 10.13 -0.08
C CYS A 840 -19.87 11.16 1.05
N LYS A 841 -21.01 11.76 1.41
CA LYS A 841 -21.05 12.78 2.48
C LYS A 841 -20.64 12.24 3.84
N LEU A 842 -20.93 10.96 4.12
CA LEU A 842 -20.55 10.28 5.35
C LEU A 842 -19.02 10.27 5.52
N THR A 843 -18.30 9.80 4.52
CA THR A 843 -16.83 9.72 4.54
C THR A 843 -16.19 11.10 4.57
N GLU A 844 -16.79 12.07 3.87
CA GLU A 844 -16.29 13.44 3.86
C GLU A 844 -16.33 14.09 5.24
N ILE A 845 -17.38 13.80 6.02
CA ILE A 845 -17.56 14.31 7.38
C ILE A 845 -16.68 13.55 8.38
N LEU A 846 -16.61 12.22 8.30
CA LEU A 846 -15.82 11.41 9.24
C LEU A 846 -14.32 11.73 9.18
N PHE A 847 -13.81 12.11 8.01
CA PHE A 847 -12.38 12.30 7.78
C PHE A 847 -11.94 13.75 7.60
N SER A 848 -12.85 14.73 7.71
CA SER A 848 -12.54 16.14 7.40
C SER A 848 -11.41 16.72 8.23
N ASN A 849 -11.26 16.27 9.47
CA ASN A 849 -10.28 16.78 10.44
C ASN A 849 -9.18 15.74 10.73
N SER A 850 -9.18 14.64 9.97
CA SER A 850 -8.16 13.58 10.06
C SER A 850 -6.92 13.88 9.21
N TYR A 851 -6.98 14.90 8.33
CA TYR A 851 -5.91 15.21 7.38
C TYR A 851 -5.44 16.67 7.45
N PRO A 852 -4.11 16.94 7.32
CA PRO A 852 -3.59 18.29 7.19
C PRO A 852 -4.00 18.91 5.84
N THR A 853 -4.52 20.14 5.85
CA THR A 853 -4.87 20.87 4.62
C THR A 853 -3.59 21.32 3.90
N PRO A 854 -3.36 20.94 2.62
CA PRO A 854 -2.17 21.36 1.90
C PRO A 854 -2.28 22.84 1.49
N GLY A 855 -1.36 23.67 1.99
CA GLY A 855 -1.08 24.97 1.35
C GLY A 855 -1.29 26.24 2.19
N ARG A 856 -0.78 26.31 3.42
CA ARG A 856 -0.38 27.58 4.06
C ARG A 856 0.56 27.33 5.25
N GLN A 857 1.74 27.95 5.23
CA GLN A 857 2.65 27.96 6.38
C GLN A 857 2.11 28.88 7.47
N MET A 858 2.24 28.43 8.71
CA MET A 858 2.09 29.15 9.98
C MET A 858 0.71 29.75 10.27
N GLN A 859 -0.17 28.93 10.87
CA GLN A 859 -0.91 29.30 12.08
C GLN A 859 -1.49 28.04 12.74
N HIS A 860 -0.99 27.73 13.95
CA HIS A 860 -1.32 26.63 14.87
C HIS A 860 -1.08 25.18 14.39
N ASP A 861 -0.02 24.56 14.93
CA ASP A 861 0.18 23.10 14.96
C ASP A 861 -1.06 22.45 15.60
N ARG A 862 -1.92 21.85 14.78
CA ARG A 862 -3.13 21.16 15.24
C ARG A 862 -2.91 19.66 15.16
N GLN A 863 -3.10 18.98 16.28
CA GLN A 863 -2.94 17.53 16.35
C GLN A 863 -4.00 16.82 15.49
N PRO A 864 -3.66 15.70 14.83
CA PRO A 864 -4.63 14.91 14.07
C PRO A 864 -5.72 14.35 14.98
N GLN A 865 -6.92 14.18 14.41
CA GLN A 865 -8.08 13.64 15.11
C GLN A 865 -7.83 12.22 15.63
N LYS A 866 -8.10 11.97 16.93
CA LYS A 866 -8.12 10.61 17.47
C LYS A 866 -9.48 9.98 17.18
N SER A 867 -9.50 8.77 16.60
CA SER A 867 -10.75 8.09 16.25
C SER A 867 -10.86 6.72 16.91
N ILE A 868 -12.00 6.45 17.56
CA ILE A 868 -12.34 5.17 18.17
C ILE A 868 -13.59 4.63 17.48
N MET A 869 -13.56 3.34 17.11
CA MET A 869 -14.72 2.65 16.57
C MET A 869 -15.10 1.46 17.46
N VAL A 870 -16.33 1.45 17.98
CA VAL A 870 -16.87 0.31 18.74
C VAL A 870 -17.86 -0.45 17.88
N VAL A 871 -17.49 -1.68 17.55
CA VAL A 871 -18.29 -2.60 16.75
C VAL A 871 -19.14 -3.44 17.69
N THR A 872 -20.46 -3.43 17.54
CA THR A 872 -21.35 -4.28 18.32
C THR A 872 -21.85 -5.45 17.48
N ALA A 873 -21.69 -6.67 17.99
CA ALA A 873 -22.11 -7.89 17.31
C ALA A 873 -22.96 -8.78 18.22
N ASP A 874 -23.93 -9.48 17.61
CA ASP A 874 -24.69 -10.55 18.27
C ASP A 874 -24.08 -11.90 17.82
N PRO A 875 -23.51 -12.70 18.74
CA PRO A 875 -22.87 -13.99 18.45
C PRO A 875 -23.83 -15.08 17.95
N LYS A 876 -25.16 -14.86 18.05
CA LYS A 876 -26.22 -15.74 17.54
C LYS A 876 -27.21 -14.98 16.62
N GLY A 877 -26.85 -13.77 16.18
CA GLY A 877 -27.68 -12.94 15.31
C GLY A 877 -27.65 -13.34 13.82
N ASP A 878 -27.89 -12.37 12.93
CA ASP A 878 -27.75 -12.61 11.48
C ASP A 878 -26.26 -12.76 11.12
N PHE A 879 -25.85 -14.00 10.83
CA PHE A 879 -24.50 -14.36 10.41
C PHE A 879 -23.97 -13.47 9.28
N ASN A 880 -24.78 -13.19 8.25
CA ASN A 880 -24.27 -12.52 7.07
C ASN A 880 -24.10 -11.01 7.29
N ALA A 881 -25.06 -10.38 7.98
CA ALA A 881 -24.94 -8.97 8.33
C ALA A 881 -23.76 -8.77 9.29
N THR A 882 -23.60 -9.67 10.26
CA THR A 882 -22.52 -9.63 11.25
C THR A 882 -21.16 -9.84 10.58
N SER A 883 -21.02 -10.83 9.71
CA SER A 883 -19.79 -11.05 8.92
C SER A 883 -19.44 -9.83 8.05
N GLN A 884 -20.42 -9.18 7.42
CA GLN A 884 -20.17 -7.99 6.60
C GLN A 884 -19.65 -6.81 7.44
N ILE A 885 -20.27 -6.54 8.59
CA ILE A 885 -19.83 -5.48 9.51
C ILE A 885 -18.42 -5.77 10.06
N LEU A 886 -18.14 -7.02 10.43
CA LEU A 886 -16.84 -7.41 10.98
C LEU A 886 -15.71 -7.23 9.96
N ARG A 887 -15.97 -7.52 8.67
CA ARG A 887 -15.04 -7.21 7.58
C ARG A 887 -14.75 -5.72 7.45
N TYR A 888 -15.77 -4.87 7.43
CA TYR A 888 -15.57 -3.41 7.38
C TYR A 888 -14.78 -2.88 8.58
N SER A 889 -15.02 -3.44 9.76
CA SER A 889 -14.30 -3.02 10.95
C SER A 889 -12.84 -3.47 10.99
N ALA A 890 -12.52 -4.63 10.41
CA ALA A 890 -11.13 -5.08 10.31
C ALA A 890 -10.32 -4.15 9.40
N LEU A 891 -10.92 -3.71 8.28
CA LEU A 891 -10.31 -2.72 7.39
C LEU A 891 -10.06 -1.38 8.10
N ALA A 892 -11.01 -0.93 8.94
CA ALA A 892 -10.88 0.33 9.68
C ALA A 892 -9.63 0.38 10.58
N ARG A 893 -9.23 -0.75 11.18
CA ARG A 893 -8.04 -0.88 12.03
C ARG A 893 -6.74 -0.70 11.25
N GLU A 894 -6.72 -1.10 9.99
CA GLU A 894 -5.53 -1.08 9.13
C GLU A 894 -5.32 0.27 8.44
N VAL A 895 -6.32 1.15 8.47
CA VAL A 895 -6.21 2.50 7.90
C VAL A 895 -5.19 3.32 8.69
N THR A 896 -4.21 3.89 8.01
CA THR A 896 -3.23 4.82 8.57
C THR A 896 -3.47 6.23 8.03
N VAL A 897 -3.02 7.26 8.74
CA VAL A 897 -3.15 8.66 8.27
C VAL A 897 -2.33 8.82 6.97
N PRO A 898 -2.93 9.25 5.84
CA PRO A 898 -2.26 9.40 4.57
C PRO A 898 -1.20 10.50 4.58
N ARG A 899 -0.22 10.34 3.68
CA ARG A 899 0.94 11.22 3.49
C ARG A 899 0.55 12.68 3.22
N VAL A 900 1.25 13.62 3.85
CA VAL A 900 1.50 14.94 3.25
C VAL A 900 2.63 14.75 2.23
N PRO A 901 2.50 15.23 0.98
CA PRO A 901 3.63 15.25 0.04
C PRO A 901 4.80 16.01 0.69
N SER A 902 5.98 15.41 0.67
CA SER A 902 7.20 16.06 1.14
C SER A 902 7.42 17.37 0.40
N THR A 903 7.93 18.38 1.09
CA THR A 903 8.38 19.66 0.54
C THR A 903 9.37 19.53 -0.62
N THR A 904 9.98 18.36 -0.84
CA THR A 904 10.75 18.07 -2.06
C THR A 904 9.92 18.13 -3.35
N ASP A 905 8.62 17.83 -3.32
CA ASP A 905 7.76 17.92 -4.51
C ASP A 905 7.36 19.38 -4.83
N ALA A 906 7.39 20.28 -3.83
CA ALA A 906 7.14 21.71 -4.02
C ALA A 906 8.41 22.51 -4.40
N ILE A 907 9.60 21.95 -4.13
CA ILE A 907 10.89 22.61 -4.45
C ILE A 907 11.18 22.62 -5.96
N LEU A 908 10.48 21.81 -6.77
CA LEU A 908 10.57 21.87 -8.23
C LEU A 908 9.86 23.09 -8.85
N SER A 909 9.05 23.84 -8.10
CA SER A 909 8.53 25.15 -8.50
C SER A 909 9.28 26.26 -7.76
N GLY A 910 10.40 26.69 -8.33
CA GLY A 910 11.34 27.62 -7.70
C GLY A 910 10.77 29.02 -7.50
N LEU A 911 10.83 29.52 -6.26
CA LEU A 911 10.91 30.94 -5.90
C LEU A 911 11.53 31.05 -4.48
N PRO A 912 12.53 31.93 -4.25
CA PRO A 912 13.14 32.09 -2.94
C PRO A 912 12.41 33.16 -2.10
N GLN A 913 12.06 32.85 -0.84
CA GLN A 913 11.56 33.85 0.11
C GLN A 913 12.56 34.15 1.24
N LYS A 914 12.76 35.47 1.47
CA LYS A 914 13.55 36.07 2.54
C LYS A 914 12.81 36.02 3.88
N ARG A 915 13.54 35.80 4.98
CA ARG A 915 13.07 35.96 6.36
C ARG A 915 13.01 37.45 6.77
N PRO A 916 12.03 37.88 7.57
CA PRO A 916 12.18 39.00 8.49
C PRO A 916 12.16 38.55 9.96
N GLY A 917 12.95 39.23 10.79
CA GLY A 917 13.24 38.87 12.17
C GLY A 917 12.42 39.59 13.25
N THR A 918 12.57 39.04 14.46
CA THR A 918 12.54 39.64 15.80
C THR A 918 11.36 40.53 16.21
N ALA A 919 10.57 39.98 17.14
CA ALA A 919 9.57 40.66 17.96
C ALA A 919 10.18 41.57 19.05
N CYS A 920 9.46 42.63 19.44
CA CYS A 920 9.67 43.34 20.71
C CYS A 920 8.34 43.89 21.28
N SER A 921 8.29 44.00 22.61
CA SER A 921 7.10 44.06 23.46
C SER A 921 6.58 45.47 23.81
N GLY A 922 5.24 45.61 23.82
CA GLY A 922 4.39 46.28 24.82
C GLY A 922 4.77 47.64 25.46
N ARG A 923 4.07 48.72 25.05
CA ARG A 923 3.30 49.67 25.91
C ARG A 923 2.72 50.81 25.03
N ALA A 924 1.39 50.89 24.91
CA ALA A 924 0.73 51.87 24.04
C ALA A 924 0.46 53.22 24.75
N THR A 925 1.14 54.28 24.32
CA THR A 925 0.77 55.68 24.58
C THR A 925 -0.21 56.19 23.51
N PRO A 926 -1.03 57.24 23.75
CA PRO A 926 -1.99 57.76 22.75
C PRO A 926 -1.35 58.19 21.43
N SER A 927 -0.07 58.59 21.45
CA SER A 927 0.73 58.87 20.25
C SER A 927 0.96 57.62 19.38
N ALA A 928 1.08 56.44 20.00
CA ALA A 928 1.30 55.17 19.29
C ALA A 928 0.04 54.68 18.59
N ILE A 929 -1.16 55.03 19.09
CA ILE A 929 -2.44 54.69 18.45
C ILE A 929 -2.66 55.53 17.19
N MET A 930 -2.24 56.81 17.21
CA MET A 930 -2.30 57.68 16.03
C MET A 930 -1.32 57.19 14.95
N GLU A 931 -0.11 56.78 15.36
CA GLU A 931 0.90 56.20 14.48
C GLU A 931 0.50 54.80 13.95
N GLU A 932 -0.16 53.98 14.77
CA GLU A 932 -0.79 52.72 14.33
C GLU A 932 -1.93 52.95 13.34
N LEU A 933 -2.74 54.00 13.52
CA LEU A 933 -3.83 54.33 12.60
C LEU A 933 -3.29 54.85 11.25
N ASP A 934 -2.26 55.69 11.29
CA ASP A 934 -1.59 56.17 10.07
C ASP A 934 -0.84 55.03 9.35
N ASN A 935 -0.21 54.12 10.09
CA ASN A 935 0.40 52.91 9.54
C ASN A 935 -0.66 51.94 8.98
N ALA A 936 -1.80 51.78 9.64
CA ALA A 936 -2.90 50.95 9.16
C ALA A 936 -3.53 51.55 7.89
N ASN A 937 -3.68 52.87 7.81
CA ASN A 937 -4.16 53.55 6.61
C ASN A 937 -3.16 53.45 5.45
N ALA A 938 -1.86 53.55 5.73
CA ALA A 938 -0.81 53.32 4.74
C ALA A 938 -0.80 51.86 4.25
N GLU A 939 -1.04 50.90 5.14
CA GLU A 939 -1.11 49.48 4.80
C GLU A 939 -2.38 49.14 4.00
N VAL A 940 -3.53 49.75 4.32
CA VAL A 940 -4.75 49.62 3.52
C VAL A 940 -4.53 50.17 2.10
N ALA A 941 -3.85 51.30 1.96
CA ALA A 941 -3.51 51.86 0.65
C ALA A 941 -2.54 50.93 -0.12
N ARG A 942 -1.55 50.36 0.56
CA ARG A 942 -0.61 49.39 -0.03
C ARG A 942 -1.31 48.11 -0.49
N LEU A 943 -2.17 47.55 0.35
CA LEU A 943 -2.95 46.35 0.05
C LEU A 943 -3.94 46.58 -1.10
N THR A 944 -4.55 47.77 -1.18
CA THR A 944 -5.44 48.14 -2.29
C THR A 944 -4.66 48.19 -3.61
N ALA A 945 -3.47 48.79 -3.62
CA ALA A 945 -2.59 48.79 -4.80
C ALA A 945 -2.10 47.37 -5.18
N GLU A 946 -1.82 46.50 -4.20
CA GLU A 946 -1.48 45.11 -4.45
C GLU A 946 -2.66 44.31 -5.03
N ILE A 947 -3.88 44.54 -4.54
CA ILE A 947 -5.10 43.89 -5.08
C ILE A 947 -5.32 44.30 -6.54
N GLU A 948 -5.13 45.57 -6.88
CA GLU A 948 -5.21 46.04 -8.27
C GLU A 948 -4.12 45.41 -9.14
N ALA A 949 -2.88 45.33 -8.66
CA ALA A 949 -1.79 44.67 -9.36
C ALA A 949 -2.02 43.16 -9.54
N PHE A 950 -2.58 42.48 -8.54
CA PHE A 950 -2.95 41.07 -8.62
C PHE A 950 -4.14 40.83 -9.54
N SER A 951 -5.13 41.73 -9.56
CA SER A 951 -6.24 41.68 -10.51
C SER A 951 -5.75 41.79 -11.96
N LEU A 952 -4.80 42.70 -12.22
CA LEU A 952 -4.17 42.83 -13.52
C LEU A 952 -3.39 41.57 -13.92
N ARG A 953 -2.53 41.05 -13.03
CA ARG A 953 -1.79 39.81 -13.26
C ARG A 953 -2.71 38.60 -13.44
N LEU A 954 -3.80 38.52 -12.70
CA LEU A 954 -4.81 37.49 -12.87
C LEU A 954 -5.40 37.59 -14.28
N SER A 955 -5.73 38.79 -14.77
CA SER A 955 -6.22 38.98 -16.13
C SER A 955 -5.21 38.55 -17.20
N GLU A 956 -3.92 38.91 -17.04
CA GLU A 956 -2.84 38.52 -17.94
C GLU A 956 -2.62 37.01 -17.96
N GLU A 957 -2.62 36.37 -16.79
CA GLU A 957 -2.43 34.94 -16.69
C GLU A 957 -3.65 34.16 -17.21
N THR A 958 -4.85 34.71 -17.02
CA THR A 958 -6.08 34.16 -17.62
C THR A 958 -6.04 34.27 -19.15
N ALA A 959 -5.51 35.38 -19.69
CA ALA A 959 -5.31 35.56 -21.12
C ALA A 959 -4.25 34.59 -21.68
N ARG A 960 -3.11 34.40 -20.99
CA ARG A 960 -2.08 33.41 -21.35
C ARG A 960 -2.62 31.99 -21.33
N ARG A 961 -3.40 31.64 -20.31
CA ARG A 961 -4.05 30.33 -20.21
C ARG A 961 -4.99 30.10 -21.40
N ARG A 962 -5.84 31.07 -21.74
CA ARG A 962 -6.73 30.97 -22.92
C ARG A 962 -5.94 30.83 -24.23
N ALA A 963 -4.83 31.55 -24.38
CA ALA A 963 -3.97 31.42 -25.55
C ALA A 963 -3.32 30.02 -25.63
N ALA A 964 -2.86 29.48 -24.51
CA ALA A 964 -2.31 28.13 -24.43
C ALA A 964 -3.37 27.05 -24.72
N GLU A 965 -4.58 27.20 -24.17
CA GLU A 965 -5.72 26.31 -24.45
C GLU A 965 -6.09 26.34 -25.94
N SER A 966 -6.10 27.52 -26.58
CA SER A 966 -6.33 27.66 -28.02
C SER A 966 -5.21 27.04 -28.87
N SER A 967 -3.95 27.19 -28.45
CA SER A 967 -2.81 26.58 -29.14
C SER A 967 -2.81 25.05 -29.01
N TRP A 968 -3.26 24.54 -27.87
CA TRP A 968 -3.38 23.11 -27.64
C TRP A 968 -4.51 22.50 -28.47
N ALA A 969 -5.66 23.17 -28.54
CA ALA A 969 -6.77 22.76 -29.42
C ALA A 969 -6.35 22.72 -30.90
N ALA A 970 -5.58 23.71 -31.37
CA ALA A 970 -5.05 23.73 -32.74
C ALA A 970 -4.04 22.60 -32.99
N ALA A 971 -3.25 22.23 -31.98
CA ALA A 971 -2.34 21.09 -32.08
C ALA A 971 -3.09 19.74 -32.10
N GLU A 972 -4.19 19.61 -31.36
CA GLU A 972 -5.07 18.45 -31.43
C GLU A 972 -5.68 18.27 -32.82
N GLU A 973 -6.18 19.36 -33.43
CA GLU A 973 -6.72 19.34 -34.80
C GLU A 973 -5.64 18.90 -35.81
N HIS A 974 -4.43 19.46 -35.71
CA HIS A 974 -3.31 19.09 -36.57
C HIS A 974 -2.85 17.63 -36.39
N MET A 975 -2.99 17.06 -35.19
CA MET A 975 -2.69 15.63 -34.97
C MET A 975 -3.72 14.73 -35.64
N VAL A 976 -5.00 15.13 -35.67
CA VAL A 976 -6.05 14.38 -36.36
C VAL A 976 -5.82 14.39 -37.87
N ASP A 977 -5.40 15.53 -38.43
CA ASP A 977 -5.06 15.64 -39.85
C ASP A 977 -3.85 14.75 -40.21
N LEU A 978 -2.78 14.78 -39.40
CA LEU A 978 -1.62 13.89 -39.57
C LEU A 978 -1.99 12.41 -39.46
N GLU A 979 -2.88 12.05 -38.52
CA GLU A 979 -3.35 10.67 -38.40
C GLU A 979 -4.12 10.24 -39.67
N GLN A 980 -4.92 11.14 -40.24
CA GLN A 980 -5.64 10.87 -41.48
C GLN A 980 -4.68 10.73 -42.67
N GLU A 981 -3.67 11.59 -42.80
CA GLU A 981 -2.64 11.49 -43.84
C GLU A 981 -1.89 10.15 -43.77
N ILE A 982 -1.47 9.72 -42.56
CA ILE A 982 -0.78 8.44 -42.37
C ILE A 982 -1.69 7.26 -42.74
N ARG A 983 -2.99 7.33 -42.43
CA ARG A 983 -3.95 6.29 -42.81
C ARG A 983 -4.10 6.21 -44.33
N ASP A 984 -4.15 7.34 -45.01
CA ASP A 984 -4.27 7.40 -46.47
C ASP A 984 -3.00 6.89 -47.16
N GLU A 985 -1.81 7.21 -46.63
CA GLU A 985 -0.52 6.65 -47.10
C GLU A 985 -0.48 5.12 -46.92
N CYS A 986 -0.85 4.62 -45.75
CA CYS A 986 -0.90 3.17 -45.49
C CYS A 986 -1.89 2.46 -46.42
N TYR A 987 -3.04 3.09 -46.70
CA TYR A 987 -4.02 2.55 -47.62
C TYR A 987 -3.46 2.47 -49.05
N LEU A 988 -2.77 3.50 -49.51
CA LEU A 988 -2.16 3.56 -50.84
C LEU A 988 -1.01 2.54 -50.99
N GLU A 989 -0.17 2.38 -49.97
CA GLU A 989 0.86 1.33 -49.94
C GLU A 989 0.24 -0.07 -50.01
N MET A 990 -0.85 -0.31 -49.29
CA MET A 990 -1.58 -1.58 -49.36
C MET A 990 -2.17 -1.82 -50.75
N GLU A 991 -2.81 -0.81 -51.36
CA GLU A 991 -3.41 -0.93 -52.69
C GLU A 991 -2.36 -1.21 -53.78
N THR A 992 -1.22 -0.51 -53.73
CA THR A 992 -0.11 -0.74 -54.65
C THR A 992 0.49 -2.13 -54.50
N ALA A 993 0.63 -2.64 -53.27
CA ALA A 993 1.09 -4.01 -53.02
C ALA A 993 0.10 -5.06 -53.57
N VAL A 994 -1.21 -4.84 -53.40
CA VAL A 994 -2.26 -5.72 -53.93
C VAL A 994 -2.23 -5.74 -55.46
N GLU A 995 -2.08 -4.59 -56.11
CA GLU A 995 -2.01 -4.50 -57.58
C GLU A 995 -0.73 -5.15 -58.13
N GLN A 996 0.40 -5.04 -57.43
CA GLN A 996 1.64 -5.75 -57.79
C GLN A 996 1.45 -7.28 -57.73
N GLU A 997 0.83 -7.78 -56.67
CA GLU A 997 0.52 -9.21 -56.57
C GLU A 997 -0.45 -9.63 -57.68
N ARG A 998 -1.50 -8.85 -57.95
CA ARG A 998 -2.44 -9.13 -59.04
C ARG A 998 -1.74 -9.23 -60.40
N ARG A 999 -0.79 -8.34 -60.70
CA ARG A 999 0.03 -8.40 -61.92
C ARG A 999 0.91 -9.64 -61.96
N ARG A 1000 1.49 -10.02 -60.82
CA ARG A 1000 2.31 -11.24 -60.70
C ARG A 1000 1.49 -12.50 -61.02
N TRP A 1001 0.25 -12.56 -60.50
CA TRP A 1001 -0.68 -13.66 -60.80
C TRP A 1001 -1.13 -13.68 -62.26
N GLN A 1002 -1.40 -12.51 -62.86
CA GLN A 1002 -1.71 -12.42 -64.30
C GLN A 1002 -0.55 -12.88 -65.17
N ALA A 1003 0.68 -12.43 -64.89
CA ALA A 1003 1.87 -12.85 -65.64
C ALA A 1003 2.14 -14.36 -65.48
N ALA A 1004 1.89 -14.93 -64.31
CA ALA A 1004 1.98 -16.36 -64.10
C ALA A 1004 0.95 -17.14 -64.94
N LEU A 1005 -0.29 -16.64 -65.03
CA LEU A 1005 -1.36 -17.23 -65.84
C LEU A 1005 -1.07 -17.13 -67.35
N GLU A 1006 -0.57 -16.00 -67.83
CA GLU A 1006 -0.15 -15.82 -69.23
C GLU A 1006 1.00 -16.78 -69.60
N ASN A 1007 2.02 -16.90 -68.75
CA ASN A 1007 3.09 -17.88 -68.94
C ASN A 1007 2.56 -19.33 -69.01
N GLU A 1008 1.55 -19.66 -68.21
CA GLU A 1008 0.93 -20.98 -68.26
C GLU A 1008 0.18 -21.20 -69.59
N GLN A 1009 -0.53 -20.19 -70.08
CA GLN A 1009 -1.19 -20.23 -71.39
C GLN A 1009 -0.18 -20.35 -72.55
N ASP A 1010 0.92 -19.60 -72.51
CA ASP A 1010 1.99 -19.69 -73.51
C ASP A 1010 2.64 -21.07 -73.52
N ASN A 1011 2.88 -21.65 -72.33
CA ASN A 1011 3.38 -23.02 -72.22
C ASN A 1011 2.39 -24.05 -72.78
N GLN A 1012 1.09 -23.88 -72.53
CA GLN A 1012 0.05 -24.73 -73.11
C GLN A 1012 -0.02 -24.59 -74.64
N GLN A 1013 0.10 -23.36 -75.15
CA GLN A 1013 0.11 -23.08 -76.58
C GLN A 1013 1.34 -23.68 -77.26
N ALA A 1014 2.54 -23.51 -76.71
CA ALA A 1014 3.77 -24.10 -77.21
C ALA A 1014 3.71 -25.64 -77.22
N HIS A 1015 3.05 -26.24 -76.22
CA HIS A 1015 2.80 -27.67 -76.16
C HIS A 1015 1.80 -28.13 -77.25
N ILE A 1016 0.74 -27.35 -77.52
CA ILE A 1016 -0.19 -27.60 -78.63
C ILE A 1016 0.54 -27.49 -79.97
N ASP A 1017 1.36 -26.45 -80.17
CA ASP A 1017 2.13 -26.26 -81.40
C ASP A 1017 3.12 -27.41 -81.63
N SER A 1018 3.77 -27.90 -80.57
CA SER A 1018 4.64 -29.09 -80.64
C SER A 1018 3.87 -30.34 -81.05
N LYS A 1019 2.64 -30.54 -80.55
CA LYS A 1019 1.76 -31.64 -80.99
C LYS A 1019 1.36 -31.49 -82.45
N ILE A 1020 1.03 -30.28 -82.89
CA ILE A 1020 0.73 -29.98 -84.29
C ILE A 1020 1.94 -30.28 -85.18
N ASP A 1021 3.16 -29.91 -84.77
CA ASP A 1021 4.38 -30.17 -85.53
C ASP A 1021 4.68 -31.68 -85.63
N VAL A 1022 4.44 -32.45 -84.57
CA VAL A 1022 4.51 -33.93 -84.62
C VAL A 1022 3.49 -34.51 -85.60
N VAL A 1023 2.25 -33.99 -85.61
CA VAL A 1023 1.21 -34.42 -86.55
C VAL A 1023 1.58 -34.04 -88.00
N ILE A 1024 2.15 -32.85 -88.23
CA ILE A 1024 2.65 -32.40 -89.53
C ILE A 1024 3.81 -33.28 -90.00
N ARG A 1025 4.74 -33.65 -89.12
CA ARG A 1025 5.83 -34.59 -89.43
C ARG A 1025 5.29 -35.98 -89.74
N ALA A 1026 4.30 -36.46 -89.00
CA ALA A 1026 3.63 -37.74 -89.27
C ALA A 1026 2.89 -37.74 -90.61
N THR A 1027 2.19 -36.65 -90.96
CA THR A 1027 1.52 -36.53 -92.28
C THR A 1027 2.51 -36.35 -93.44
N LYS A 1028 3.61 -35.61 -93.25
CA LYS A 1028 4.71 -35.55 -94.25
C LYS A 1028 5.42 -36.88 -94.43
N ALA A 1029 5.58 -37.67 -93.36
CA ALA A 1029 6.11 -39.03 -93.43
C ALA A 1029 5.13 -40.00 -94.13
N GLN A 1030 3.82 -39.82 -93.96
CA GLN A 1030 2.79 -40.58 -94.69
C GLN A 1030 2.78 -40.33 -96.21
N MET A 1031 3.27 -39.17 -96.68
CA MET A 1031 3.40 -38.85 -98.11
C MET A 1031 4.67 -39.41 -98.79
N LYS A 1032 5.59 -40.04 -98.04
CA LYS A 1032 6.76 -40.74 -98.59
C LYS A 1032 6.86 -42.14 -97.98
N GLN A 1033 6.35 -43.12 -98.75
CA GLN A 1033 6.55 -44.57 -98.68
C GLN A 1033 7.07 -45.23 -97.38
N GLU A 1034 6.24 -46.18 -96.91
CA GLU A 1034 6.49 -47.39 -96.10
C GLU A 1034 7.45 -47.29 -94.90
N VAL A 1035 6.86 -47.22 -93.70
CA VAL A 1035 7.56 -47.49 -92.44
C VAL A 1035 6.89 -48.64 -91.69
N LYS A 1036 7.70 -49.65 -91.38
CA LYS A 1036 7.39 -50.83 -90.57
C LYS A 1036 7.11 -50.44 -89.12
N VAL A 1037 5.96 -50.84 -88.59
CA VAL A 1037 5.61 -50.74 -87.17
C VAL A 1037 6.35 -51.85 -86.41
N TYR A 1038 7.14 -51.48 -85.41
CA TYR A 1038 7.61 -52.39 -84.36
C TYR A 1038 6.80 -52.07 -83.08
N GLU A 1039 6.08 -53.06 -82.58
CA GLU A 1039 5.54 -53.06 -81.22
C GLU A 1039 6.63 -53.57 -80.28
N ASP A 1040 7.07 -52.74 -79.34
CA ASP A 1040 7.83 -53.18 -78.18
C ASP A 1040 6.86 -53.27 -76.98
N PRO A 1041 6.80 -54.39 -76.25
CA PRO A 1041 6.00 -54.49 -75.04
C PRO A 1041 6.84 -53.99 -73.86
N ASP A 1042 6.75 -52.70 -73.53
CA ASP A 1042 7.53 -52.12 -72.44
C ASP A 1042 6.83 -52.34 -71.07
N PRO A 1043 7.43 -53.10 -70.13
CA PRO A 1043 6.90 -53.30 -68.78
C PRO A 1043 7.02 -52.06 -67.89
N GLU A 1044 7.82 -51.05 -68.26
CA GLU A 1044 8.15 -49.90 -67.40
C GLU A 1044 6.99 -48.91 -67.21
N LEU A 1045 5.95 -48.97 -68.06
CA LEU A 1045 4.79 -48.08 -67.96
C LEU A 1045 3.90 -48.36 -66.74
N ARG A 1046 3.85 -49.61 -66.25
CA ARG A 1046 3.07 -49.94 -65.04
C ARG A 1046 3.78 -49.49 -63.77
N ASP A 1047 5.09 -49.69 -63.70
CA ASP A 1047 5.90 -49.25 -62.56
C ASP A 1047 5.92 -47.72 -62.46
N ARG A 1048 5.95 -47.02 -63.61
CA ARG A 1048 5.86 -45.56 -63.66
C ARG A 1048 4.50 -45.03 -63.23
N VAL A 1049 3.41 -45.73 -63.54
CA VAL A 1049 2.07 -45.36 -63.09
C VAL A 1049 1.91 -45.58 -61.59
N GLU A 1050 2.41 -46.69 -61.03
CA GLU A 1050 2.40 -46.91 -59.58
C GLU A 1050 3.28 -45.92 -58.81
N GLU A 1051 4.41 -45.51 -59.37
CA GLU A 1051 5.28 -44.47 -58.81
C GLU A 1051 4.56 -43.11 -58.74
N LEU A 1052 3.87 -42.72 -59.82
CA LEU A 1052 3.08 -41.49 -59.89
C LEU A 1052 1.82 -41.52 -59.01
N GLU A 1053 1.22 -42.69 -58.80
CA GLU A 1053 0.10 -42.85 -57.87
C GLU A 1053 0.54 -42.69 -56.40
N ARG A 1054 1.70 -43.25 -56.01
CA ARG A 1054 2.28 -43.02 -54.67
C ARG A 1054 2.67 -41.55 -54.45
N GLU A 1055 3.19 -40.90 -55.48
CA GLU A 1055 3.57 -39.48 -55.39
C GLU A 1055 2.34 -38.58 -55.23
N ASN A 1056 1.24 -38.89 -55.94
CA ASN A 1056 -0.03 -38.20 -55.77
C ASN A 1056 -0.65 -38.41 -54.38
N GLU A 1057 -0.56 -39.60 -53.79
CA GLU A 1057 -1.01 -39.84 -52.42
C GLU A 1057 -0.20 -39.04 -51.40
N MET A 1058 1.13 -38.97 -51.55
CA MET A 1058 1.99 -38.15 -50.68
C MET A 1058 1.68 -36.65 -50.79
N LEU A 1059 1.40 -36.15 -52.00
CA LEU A 1059 1.05 -34.76 -52.22
C LEU A 1059 -0.32 -34.41 -51.63
N ARG A 1060 -1.31 -35.30 -51.73
CA ARG A 1060 -2.62 -35.11 -51.08
C ARG A 1060 -2.50 -35.10 -49.56
N ALA A 1061 -1.70 -35.99 -48.98
CA ALA A 1061 -1.44 -36.00 -47.53
C ALA A 1061 -0.72 -34.73 -47.04
N LYS A 1062 0.23 -34.20 -47.82
CA LYS A 1062 0.90 -32.91 -47.54
C LYS A 1062 -0.07 -31.73 -47.63
N LEU A 1063 -1.00 -31.74 -48.59
CA LEU A 1063 -2.01 -30.70 -48.74
C LEU A 1063 -2.95 -30.68 -47.53
N GLU A 1064 -3.42 -31.85 -47.11
CA GLU A 1064 -4.32 -32.01 -45.96
C GLU A 1064 -3.63 -31.63 -44.62
N ALA A 1065 -2.33 -31.92 -44.49
CA ALA A 1065 -1.52 -31.47 -43.35
C ALA A 1065 -1.38 -29.95 -43.32
N LYS A 1066 -1.16 -29.31 -44.48
CA LYS A 1066 -1.07 -27.86 -44.60
C LYS A 1066 -2.41 -27.17 -44.27
N GLU A 1067 -3.53 -27.76 -44.69
CA GLU A 1067 -4.87 -27.27 -44.37
C GLU A 1067 -5.20 -27.38 -42.87
N ARG A 1068 -4.74 -28.45 -42.21
CA ARG A 1068 -4.84 -28.56 -40.73
C ARG A 1068 -3.97 -27.53 -40.02
N GLU A 1069 -2.80 -27.21 -40.55
CA GLU A 1069 -1.91 -26.16 -40.03
C GLU A 1069 -2.54 -24.76 -40.13
N THR A 1070 -3.23 -24.44 -41.23
CA THR A 1070 -3.99 -23.18 -41.39
C THR A 1070 -5.23 -23.13 -40.51
N MET A 1071 -5.92 -24.25 -40.29
CA MET A 1071 -7.03 -24.31 -39.32
C MET A 1071 -6.55 -24.17 -37.86
N GLN A 1072 -5.36 -24.66 -37.52
CA GLN A 1072 -4.79 -24.47 -36.18
C GLN A 1072 -4.30 -23.04 -35.92
N ARG A 1073 -3.82 -22.34 -36.96
CA ARG A 1073 -3.44 -20.92 -36.85
C ARG A 1073 -4.62 -19.96 -36.66
N SER A 1074 -5.84 -20.36 -37.01
CA SER A 1074 -7.05 -19.54 -36.83
C SER A 1074 -7.79 -19.75 -35.50
N ALA A 1075 -7.27 -20.60 -34.59
CA ALA A 1075 -7.86 -20.85 -33.29
C ALA A 1075 -7.17 -20.06 -32.16
N SER A 1076 -7.51 -18.76 -32.05
CA SER A 1076 -7.37 -17.99 -30.80
C SER A 1076 -8.75 -17.40 -30.42
N PRO A 1077 -9.16 -17.40 -29.13
CA PRO A 1077 -10.54 -17.22 -28.74
C PRO A 1077 -10.92 -15.73 -28.67
N VAL A 1078 -11.49 -15.19 -29.75
CA VAL A 1078 -12.29 -13.97 -29.65
C VAL A 1078 -13.66 -14.32 -29.05
N LYS A 1079 -13.87 -13.90 -27.81
CA LYS A 1079 -15.16 -13.91 -27.10
C LYS A 1079 -16.29 -13.48 -28.04
N LYS A 1080 -17.28 -14.36 -28.21
CA LYS A 1080 -18.61 -14.00 -28.73
C LYS A 1080 -19.18 -12.87 -27.88
N MET A 1081 -19.16 -11.64 -28.39
CA MET A 1081 -20.03 -10.57 -27.92
C MET A 1081 -21.48 -10.96 -28.21
N ARG A 1082 -22.30 -11.02 -27.16
CA ARG A 1082 -23.76 -11.11 -27.27
C ARG A 1082 -24.26 -9.87 -27.99
N ILE A 1083 -24.69 -10.01 -29.23
CA ILE A 1083 -25.48 -9.01 -29.93
C ILE A 1083 -26.87 -8.97 -29.28
N LEU A 1084 -27.18 -7.84 -28.64
CA LEU A 1084 -28.53 -7.45 -28.26
C LEU A 1084 -29.35 -7.28 -29.55
N LYS A 1085 -30.47 -7.99 -29.63
CA LYS A 1085 -31.47 -7.86 -30.71
C LYS A 1085 -31.97 -6.41 -30.78
N THR A 1086 -31.66 -5.71 -31.87
CA THR A 1086 -32.44 -4.54 -32.31
C THR A 1086 -33.65 -5.01 -33.11
N LYS A 1087 -34.79 -4.43 -32.75
CA LYS A 1087 -36.12 -4.65 -33.32
C LYS A 1087 -36.14 -4.28 -34.81
N LYS A 1088 -36.93 -5.04 -35.58
CA LYS A 1088 -37.40 -4.74 -36.94
C LYS A 1088 -37.79 -3.27 -37.10
N TRP A 1089 -37.31 -2.65 -38.18
CA TRP A 1089 -37.92 -1.47 -38.77
C TRP A 1089 -39.13 -1.93 -39.60
N GLU A 1090 -40.32 -1.41 -39.27
CA GLU A 1090 -41.47 -1.45 -40.15
C GLU A 1090 -41.44 -0.18 -41.01
N ASP A 1091 -41.44 -0.39 -42.31
CA ASP A 1091 -41.53 0.64 -43.34
C ASP A 1091 -43.02 0.87 -43.65
N PRO A 1092 -43.52 2.11 -43.73
CA PRO A 1092 -44.77 2.36 -44.42
C PRO A 1092 -44.45 2.75 -45.87
N GLU A 1093 -44.83 1.82 -46.74
CA GLU A 1093 -45.12 1.99 -48.15
C GLU A 1093 -45.66 3.38 -48.50
N GLY A 1094 -45.34 3.81 -49.72
CA GLY A 1094 -46.38 4.44 -50.54
C GLY A 1094 -45.90 5.50 -51.50
N GLY A 1095 -45.43 5.06 -52.68
CA GLY A 1095 -45.98 5.65 -53.89
C GLY A 1095 -45.00 6.00 -55.01
N LEU A 1096 -45.16 5.22 -56.10
CA LEU A 1096 -44.97 5.58 -57.51
C LEU A 1096 -43.50 5.62 -57.99
N ARG A 1097 -43.07 4.84 -58.99
CA ARG A 1097 -43.77 4.38 -60.21
C ARG A 1097 -42.96 3.31 -60.96
N MET A 1098 -43.70 2.31 -61.46
CA MET A 1098 -43.64 1.64 -62.78
C MET A 1098 -42.60 0.54 -62.98
N TYR A 1099 -43.00 -0.75 -63.01
CA TYR A 1099 -43.79 -1.52 -64.03
C TYR A 1099 -42.93 -1.86 -65.24
N ASP A 1100 -42.84 -3.08 -65.78
CA ASP A 1100 -43.12 -4.49 -65.43
C ASP A 1100 -42.53 -5.27 -66.62
N ASP A 1101 -41.75 -6.32 -66.34
CA ASP A 1101 -41.72 -7.64 -67.00
C ASP A 1101 -40.52 -8.46 -66.49
#